data_AF-A0AAD6XEV8-F1
#
_entry.id   AF-A0AAD6XEV8-F1
#
_cell.length_a   1.000
_cell.length_b   1.000
_cell.length_c   1.000
_cell.angle_alpha   90.00
_cell.angle_beta   90.00
_cell.angle_gamma   90.00
#
_symmetry.space_group_name_H-M   'P 1'
#
loop_
_entity.id
_entity.type
_entity.pdbx_description
1 polymer ?
#
loop_
_entity_poly.entity_id
_entity_poly.type
_entity_poly.pdbx_seq_one_letter_code
_entity_poly.pdbx_strand_id
1 'polypeptide(L)'
;MLSRGCSRFTPLLSPWRPHRWRRAASAAAAVAIPDDVPPPPKHQLTDTDLKRLAFQRNIGVSAHIDSGKTTLTERILFYTGRIRDIHEVRGRDSVGAKMDSMDLEREKGITIQSAATFCDWETTSPADGSKHKYAINIIDTPGHVDFTIEVERALRVLDGAILVLCAVAGVQSQTTTVDRQMRRYGVPRISFVNKMDRPGANPWRIVSQIRSKLRIPAAAVQVPIGVEDGFKGVVDLVYWRAIYNEGQKGIDVVVSEEIPADVLELAKEKRTELIEQLAEVDEEIGELFLMDEQPSNDQIAAAIRRSTIGLKFSPVFLGSAIKNTAVQPLLDGVCAYLPNPSELDVVAHDTTLPVTADPVPLSPAAAAPLVGLAFKLEEGRFGQLTYMRVYQGSLKKSNLIYNARTGKKVKVPRLVRMHSNEMEDIESIGPGEICAIFGVECSSGDTFTDGSTSFSMTSMFVPEPVISLAIKANGIETPNFSRALNRFQKEDPTFRVHLDQESKETIISGMGELHLEIYVERMRREYNVDCATGKPRVAFRETISKRADFTYVHKKQTGGAGQYAKVAGYIEPMEMDPETGKDVMFENVIMGGTIPSNYIPAIEKGFYEALEKGTLTGNPISGVRFVLKDGGYHIVDSSELAFRNATIGAFREAFRAASAIVLEPIMKVEVVAPGEFQSNVISGLNTRRGTIVDSEVRDDEFTAIADVALNDMFGYSNQLRGSTQGKGEFSMEYKLHAPALPHLQMELENAYKKALAAKNK
;
A
#
# COMPACT_ATOMS: atom_id res chain seq x y z
N MET A 1 -16.67 -33.07 76.65
CA MET A 1 -15.56 -33.76 77.33
C MET A 1 -14.42 -33.93 76.32
N LEU A 2 -13.26 -33.34 76.65
CA LEU A 2 -11.86 -33.78 76.40
C LEU A 2 -11.66 -35.00 75.47
N SER A 3 -10.65 -35.14 74.60
CA SER A 3 -9.36 -34.46 74.43
C SER A 3 -8.60 -35.04 73.22
N ARG A 4 -7.83 -34.17 72.55
CA ARG A 4 -6.56 -34.30 71.79
C ARG A 4 -5.90 -35.69 71.60
N GLY A 5 -5.25 -35.89 70.44
CA GLY A 5 -4.07 -36.77 70.35
C GLY A 5 -3.54 -37.19 68.97
N CYS A 6 -2.86 -36.29 68.26
CA CYS A 6 -1.74 -36.45 67.31
C CYS A 6 -1.38 -37.81 66.63
N SER A 7 -1.24 -37.71 65.28
CA SER A 7 0.00 -37.96 64.50
C SER A 7 0.11 -39.15 63.52
N ARG A 8 0.36 -38.75 62.25
CA ARG A 8 1.33 -39.25 61.25
C ARG A 8 1.00 -40.42 60.27
N PHE A 9 1.04 -40.01 58.99
CA PHE A 9 1.48 -40.66 57.73
C PHE A 9 0.60 -41.74 57.07
N THR A 10 0.12 -41.42 55.85
CA THR A 10 0.17 -42.28 54.64
C THR A 10 -0.14 -41.50 53.34
N PRO A 11 0.30 -41.96 52.15
CA PRO A 11 0.45 -41.19 50.91
C PRO A 11 -0.78 -41.25 50.00
N LEU A 12 -0.90 -40.31 49.05
CA LEU A 12 -1.95 -40.30 48.02
C LEU A 12 -1.35 -40.22 46.60
N LEU A 13 -1.62 -41.28 45.83
CA LEU A 13 -1.50 -41.36 44.38
C LEU A 13 -2.71 -40.69 43.71
N SER A 14 -2.51 -39.94 42.63
CA SER A 14 -3.57 -39.54 41.69
C SER A 14 -3.10 -39.68 40.23
N PRO A 15 -3.97 -40.05 39.28
CA PRO A 15 -3.60 -40.20 37.87
C PRO A 15 -4.00 -39.01 36.99
N TRP A 16 -3.02 -38.63 36.18
CA TRP A 16 -2.94 -37.91 34.90
C TRP A 16 -4.22 -37.46 34.14
N ARG A 17 -4.17 -36.21 33.65
CA ARG A 17 -4.89 -35.63 32.49
C ARG A 17 -3.95 -34.69 31.69
N PRO A 18 -4.15 -34.47 30.38
CA PRO A 18 -3.12 -33.95 29.46
C PRO A 18 -2.99 -32.42 29.44
N HIS A 19 -1.75 -31.95 29.30
CA HIS A 19 -1.34 -30.54 29.26
C HIS A 19 -1.69 -29.84 27.93
N ARG A 20 -2.47 -28.76 28.01
CA ARG A 20 -2.53 -27.69 26.99
C ARG A 20 -1.53 -26.59 27.37
N TRP A 21 -0.63 -26.26 26.46
CA TRP A 21 0.29 -25.14 26.58
C TRP A 21 -0.49 -23.82 26.45
N ARG A 22 -0.62 -23.08 27.56
CA ARG A 22 -1.06 -21.67 27.56
C ARG A 22 0.18 -20.80 27.37
N ARG A 23 0.23 -20.02 26.29
CA ARG A 23 1.18 -18.90 26.13
C ARG A 23 1.00 -17.94 27.30
N ALA A 24 2.10 -17.67 28.00
CA ALA A 24 2.17 -16.67 29.06
C ALA A 24 1.96 -15.27 28.45
N ALA A 25 0.80 -14.69 28.68
CA ALA A 25 0.61 -13.25 28.54
C ALA A 25 1.38 -12.59 29.70
N SER A 26 2.45 -11.87 29.37
CA SER A 26 3.09 -10.92 30.28
C SER A 26 2.03 -9.91 30.71
N ALA A 27 1.60 -9.99 31.97
CA ALA A 27 0.74 -8.99 32.59
C ALA A 27 1.55 -7.71 32.79
N ALA A 28 1.58 -6.86 31.78
CA ALA A 28 1.88 -5.44 31.99
C ALA A 28 0.77 -4.90 32.89
N ALA A 29 1.14 -4.44 34.09
CA ALA A 29 0.23 -3.79 35.01
C ALA A 29 -0.46 -2.63 34.27
N ALA A 30 -1.77 -2.72 34.10
CA ALA A 30 -2.59 -1.62 33.65
C ALA A 30 -2.43 -0.50 34.69
N VAL A 31 -1.64 0.52 34.36
CA VAL A 31 -1.71 1.80 35.05
C VAL A 31 -3.11 2.32 34.76
N ALA A 32 -3.96 2.36 35.80
CA ALA A 32 -5.26 2.99 35.71
C ALA A 32 -5.05 4.43 35.20
N ILE A 33 -5.69 4.76 34.08
CA ILE A 33 -5.82 6.13 33.62
C ILE A 33 -6.54 6.87 34.75
N PRO A 34 -6.03 8.00 35.27
CA PRO A 34 -6.79 8.80 36.21
C PRO A 34 -8.11 9.18 35.54
N ASP A 35 -9.25 8.89 36.19
CA ASP A 35 -10.62 9.22 35.74
C ASP A 35 -10.89 10.74 35.59
N ASP A 36 -9.83 11.56 35.66
CA ASP A 36 -9.85 13.01 35.87
C ASP A 36 -9.06 13.77 34.79
N VAL A 37 -8.80 13.16 33.63
CA VAL A 37 -8.33 13.93 32.46
C VAL A 37 -9.57 14.60 31.86
N PRO A 38 -9.77 15.93 32.02
CA PRO A 38 -10.89 16.59 31.39
C PRO A 38 -10.80 16.38 29.88
N PRO A 39 -11.93 16.09 29.19
CA PRO A 39 -11.93 16.02 27.74
C PRO A 39 -11.31 17.31 27.20
N PRO A 40 -10.41 17.24 26.20
CA PRO A 40 -9.76 18.43 25.68
C PRO A 40 -10.84 19.44 25.29
N PRO A 41 -10.66 20.73 25.65
CA PRO A 41 -11.69 21.73 25.42
C PRO A 41 -12.04 21.75 23.94
N LYS A 42 -13.29 21.46 23.59
CA LYS A 42 -13.79 21.67 22.23
C LYS A 42 -13.71 23.18 21.97
N HIS A 43 -12.66 23.60 21.27
CA HIS A 43 -12.53 24.98 20.82
C HIS A 43 -13.74 25.29 19.92
N GLN A 44 -14.56 26.25 20.35
CA GLN A 44 -15.73 26.68 19.60
C GLN A 44 -15.27 27.41 18.33
N LEU A 45 -15.92 27.09 17.21
CA LEU A 45 -15.70 27.77 15.94
C LEU A 45 -16.22 29.19 16.05
N THR A 46 -15.40 30.17 15.69
CA THR A 46 -15.85 31.56 15.60
C THR A 46 -16.72 31.75 14.35
N ASP A 47 -17.54 32.81 14.31
CA ASP A 47 -18.32 33.16 13.11
C ASP A 47 -17.42 33.36 11.88
N THR A 48 -16.20 33.86 12.10
CA THR A 48 -15.18 34.03 11.06
C THR A 48 -14.69 32.67 10.53
N ASP A 49 -14.49 31.69 11.42
CA ASP A 49 -14.13 30.33 11.02
C ASP A 49 -15.24 29.67 10.21
N LEU A 50 -16.49 29.76 10.69
CA LEU A 50 -17.65 29.19 10.01
C LEU A 50 -17.84 29.77 8.60
N LYS A 51 -17.75 31.10 8.46
CA LYS A 51 -17.83 31.77 7.16
C LYS A 51 -16.72 31.33 6.21
N ARG A 52 -15.49 31.19 6.70
CA ARG A 52 -14.35 30.75 5.87
C ARG A 52 -14.51 29.30 5.43
N LEU A 53 -14.86 28.41 6.35
CA LEU A 53 -14.97 26.97 6.10
C LEU A 53 -16.17 26.64 5.20
N ALA A 54 -17.30 27.33 5.32
CA ALA A 54 -18.51 27.07 4.55
C ALA A 54 -18.29 27.03 3.03
N PHE A 55 -17.38 27.90 2.54
CA PHE A 55 -17.07 28.03 1.10
C PHE A 55 -15.81 27.27 0.68
N GLN A 56 -15.28 26.40 1.52
CA GLN A 56 -14.11 25.58 1.20
C GLN A 56 -14.50 24.15 0.86
N ARG A 57 -13.89 23.58 -0.19
CA ARG A 57 -14.03 22.17 -0.56
C ARG A 57 -12.66 21.55 -0.78
N ASN A 58 -12.40 20.41 -0.15
CA ASN A 58 -11.22 19.59 -0.40
C ASN A 58 -11.67 18.28 -1.04
N ILE A 59 -11.50 18.16 -2.37
CA ILE A 59 -12.03 17.05 -3.15
C ILE A 59 -10.95 16.23 -3.85
N GLY A 60 -11.15 14.92 -3.92
CA GLY A 60 -10.36 14.02 -4.76
C GLY A 60 -11.10 13.62 -6.01
N VAL A 61 -10.39 13.46 -7.13
CA VAL A 61 -10.93 12.82 -8.32
C VAL A 61 -10.36 11.42 -8.41
N SER A 62 -11.21 10.40 -8.25
CA SER A 62 -10.81 8.99 -8.21
C SER A 62 -11.66 8.13 -9.13
N ALA A 63 -11.06 7.11 -9.76
CA ALA A 63 -11.68 6.34 -10.83
C ALA A 63 -10.79 5.17 -11.26
N HIS A 64 -11.37 4.26 -12.05
CA HIS A 64 -10.62 3.27 -12.80
C HIS A 64 -9.71 3.89 -13.89
N ILE A 65 -8.75 3.12 -14.39
CA ILE A 65 -7.90 3.47 -15.54
C ILE A 65 -8.79 3.85 -16.74
N ASP A 66 -8.34 4.82 -17.53
CA ASP A 66 -9.04 5.31 -18.73
C ASP A 66 -10.48 5.78 -18.52
N SER A 67 -10.90 6.09 -17.29
CA SER A 67 -12.24 6.68 -17.04
C SER A 67 -12.31 8.18 -17.33
N GLY A 68 -11.17 8.81 -17.64
CA GLY A 68 -11.07 10.23 -17.98
C GLY A 68 -10.95 11.17 -16.77
N LYS A 69 -10.28 10.73 -15.69
CA LYS A 69 -10.00 11.55 -14.50
C LYS A 69 -9.25 12.83 -14.84
N THR A 70 -8.05 12.68 -15.40
CA THR A 70 -7.17 13.80 -15.76
C THR A 70 -7.85 14.75 -16.73
N THR A 71 -8.58 14.21 -17.71
CA THR A 71 -9.40 15.02 -18.63
C THR A 71 -10.47 15.82 -17.89
N LEU A 72 -11.19 15.21 -16.93
CA LEU A 72 -12.18 15.91 -16.12
C LEU A 72 -11.52 17.02 -15.28
N THR A 73 -10.42 16.71 -14.60
CA THR A 73 -9.65 17.67 -13.79
C THR A 73 -9.21 18.88 -14.63
N GLU A 74 -8.72 18.65 -15.85
CA GLU A 74 -8.36 19.75 -16.76
C GLU A 74 -9.55 20.61 -17.20
N ARG A 75 -10.71 20.00 -17.47
CA ARG A 75 -11.92 20.78 -17.76
C ARG A 75 -12.34 21.63 -16.56
N ILE A 76 -12.25 21.09 -15.35
CA ILE A 76 -12.53 21.85 -14.12
C ILE A 76 -11.58 23.05 -14.01
N LEU A 77 -10.28 22.85 -14.24
CA LEU A 77 -9.29 23.93 -14.22
C LEU A 77 -9.50 24.97 -15.33
N PHE A 78 -10.01 24.56 -16.49
CA PHE A 78 -10.37 25.48 -17.56
C PHE A 78 -11.60 26.32 -17.20
N TYR A 79 -12.69 25.71 -16.74
CA TYR A 79 -13.93 26.44 -16.40
C TYR A 79 -13.78 27.36 -15.20
N THR A 80 -12.90 27.02 -14.25
CA THR A 80 -12.54 27.89 -13.13
C THR A 80 -11.57 29.01 -13.52
N GLY A 81 -11.21 29.12 -14.81
CA GLY A 81 -10.33 30.17 -15.35
C GLY A 81 -8.85 29.98 -15.02
N ARG A 82 -8.45 28.82 -14.47
CA ARG A 82 -7.06 28.54 -14.06
C ARG A 82 -6.16 28.12 -15.22
N ILE A 83 -6.74 27.54 -16.27
CA ILE A 83 -6.02 27.18 -17.50
C ILE A 83 -6.67 27.90 -18.69
N ARG A 84 -5.84 28.45 -19.59
CA ARG A 84 -6.30 29.17 -20.79
C ARG A 84 -6.64 28.24 -21.96
N ASP A 85 -5.96 27.11 -22.06
CA ASP A 85 -6.09 26.14 -23.15
C ASP A 85 -6.09 24.70 -22.65
N ILE A 86 -6.99 23.90 -23.22
CA ILE A 86 -7.14 22.49 -22.82
C ILE A 86 -6.37 21.64 -23.81
N HIS A 87 -5.53 20.75 -23.29
CA HIS A 87 -4.74 19.81 -24.06
C HIS A 87 -5.25 18.39 -23.75
N GLU A 88 -5.02 17.42 -24.64
CA GLU A 88 -5.42 16.04 -24.37
C GLU A 88 -4.22 15.20 -23.91
N VAL A 89 -4.46 14.28 -22.97
CA VAL A 89 -3.44 13.34 -22.43
C VAL A 89 -2.75 12.56 -23.56
N ARG A 90 -3.47 12.21 -24.62
CA ARG A 90 -2.95 11.55 -25.84
C ARG A 90 -3.23 12.36 -27.11
N GLY A 91 -3.14 13.68 -27.02
CA GLY A 91 -3.33 14.58 -28.15
C GLY A 91 -2.18 14.55 -29.15
N ARG A 92 -2.44 15.00 -30.39
CA ARG A 92 -1.38 15.16 -31.42
C ARG A 92 -0.39 16.29 -31.10
N ASP A 93 -0.72 17.13 -30.11
CA ASP A 93 -0.05 18.39 -29.87
C ASP A 93 1.27 18.23 -29.09
N SER A 94 1.62 17.02 -28.63
CA SER A 94 2.84 16.68 -27.88
C SER A 94 3.06 17.46 -26.56
N VAL A 95 2.16 18.40 -26.20
CA VAL A 95 2.19 19.18 -24.94
C VAL A 95 1.69 18.35 -23.76
N GLY A 96 0.70 17.47 -23.97
CA GLY A 96 0.10 16.61 -22.93
C GLY A 96 -0.75 17.40 -21.92
N ALA A 97 -1.38 16.68 -20.99
CA ALA A 97 -2.18 17.30 -19.93
C ALA A 97 -1.29 18.03 -18.91
N LYS A 98 -1.73 19.20 -18.41
CA LYS A 98 -0.95 20.01 -17.45
C LYS A 98 -0.77 19.32 -16.10
N MET A 99 -1.68 18.41 -15.75
CA MET A 99 -1.66 17.65 -14.50
C MET A 99 -0.62 16.52 -14.50
N ASP A 100 -0.29 15.98 -15.68
CA ASP A 100 0.76 14.97 -15.85
C ASP A 100 2.09 15.69 -16.09
N SER A 101 2.75 16.05 -15.00
CA SER A 101 3.96 16.88 -15.00
C SER A 101 5.24 16.09 -15.24
N MET A 102 5.24 14.80 -14.93
CA MET A 102 6.40 13.94 -15.16
C MET A 102 6.43 13.50 -16.63
N ASP A 103 7.62 13.49 -17.24
CA ASP A 103 7.78 13.01 -18.62
C ASP A 103 7.29 11.56 -18.77
N LEU A 104 7.45 10.73 -17.73
CA LEU A 104 6.96 9.36 -17.69
C LEU A 104 5.43 9.24 -17.71
N GLU A 105 4.72 10.16 -17.06
CA GLU A 105 3.25 10.18 -17.06
C GLU A 105 2.74 10.48 -18.46
N ARG A 106 3.38 11.42 -19.18
CA ARG A 106 3.04 11.76 -20.57
C ARG A 106 3.35 10.63 -21.55
N GLU A 107 4.50 9.97 -21.39
CA GLU A 107 4.91 8.84 -22.24
C GLU A 107 3.98 7.63 -22.09
N LYS A 108 3.64 7.27 -20.85
CA LYS A 108 2.78 6.11 -20.55
C LYS A 108 1.27 6.46 -20.63
N GLY A 109 0.93 7.75 -20.59
CA GLY A 109 -0.44 8.26 -20.59
C GLY A 109 -1.23 7.84 -19.36
N ILE A 110 -0.57 7.81 -18.19
CA ILE A 110 -1.16 7.46 -16.89
C ILE A 110 -0.67 8.46 -15.84
N THR A 111 -1.53 8.78 -14.87
CA THR A 111 -1.13 9.54 -13.67
C THR A 111 -0.45 8.60 -12.69
N ILE A 112 0.74 8.99 -12.21
CA ILE A 112 1.61 8.20 -11.31
C ILE A 112 1.58 8.82 -9.92
N GLN A 113 1.83 10.12 -9.81
CA GLN A 113 1.79 10.86 -8.55
C GLN A 113 0.50 11.67 -8.43
N SER A 114 -0.01 11.83 -7.21
CA SER A 114 -1.20 12.66 -7.01
C SER A 114 -0.88 14.14 -7.24
N ALA A 115 -1.66 14.82 -8.09
CA ALA A 115 -1.47 16.24 -8.37
C ALA A 115 -2.44 17.09 -7.54
N ALA A 116 -1.91 17.99 -6.71
CA ALA A 116 -2.70 18.89 -5.89
C ALA A 116 -2.79 20.28 -6.55
N THR A 117 -4.01 20.77 -6.77
CA THR A 117 -4.27 22.09 -7.36
C THR A 117 -5.36 22.83 -6.62
N PHE A 118 -5.37 24.15 -6.77
CA PHE A 118 -6.35 25.04 -6.17
C PHE A 118 -7.08 25.83 -7.25
N CYS A 119 -8.40 25.92 -7.14
CA CYS A 119 -9.23 26.72 -8.03
C CYS A 119 -10.38 27.41 -7.29
N ASP A 120 -10.88 28.49 -7.88
CA ASP A 120 -12.08 29.18 -7.38
C ASP A 120 -13.25 28.87 -8.32
N TRP A 121 -14.42 28.56 -7.78
CA TRP A 121 -15.65 28.36 -8.54
C TRP A 121 -16.74 29.30 -8.05
N GLU A 122 -17.37 30.04 -8.96
CA GLU A 122 -18.53 30.87 -8.65
C GLU A 122 -19.79 30.14 -9.08
N THR A 123 -20.60 29.72 -8.11
CA THR A 123 -21.88 29.07 -8.36
C THR A 123 -23.02 30.04 -8.10
N THR A 124 -24.09 29.91 -8.88
CA THR A 124 -25.35 30.61 -8.62
C THR A 124 -26.30 29.63 -7.97
N SER A 125 -26.74 29.94 -6.76
CA SER A 125 -27.70 29.13 -6.02
C SER A 125 -29.00 29.02 -6.81
N PRO A 126 -29.46 27.80 -7.11
CA PRO A 126 -30.70 27.60 -7.83
C PRO A 126 -31.94 28.09 -7.03
N ALA A 127 -31.89 28.07 -5.70
CA ALA A 127 -33.03 28.38 -4.84
C ALA A 127 -33.37 29.88 -4.77
N ASP A 128 -32.34 30.74 -4.62
CA ASP A 128 -32.50 32.17 -4.37
C ASP A 128 -31.76 33.07 -5.37
N GLY A 129 -31.02 32.49 -6.32
CA GLY A 129 -30.23 33.22 -7.31
C GLY A 129 -28.99 33.91 -6.73
N SER A 130 -28.63 33.64 -5.47
CA SER A 130 -27.45 34.21 -4.84
C SER A 130 -26.17 33.65 -5.47
N LYS A 131 -25.12 34.48 -5.57
CA LYS A 131 -23.82 34.05 -6.09
C LYS A 131 -22.84 33.85 -4.96
N HIS A 132 -22.19 32.69 -4.98
CA HIS A 132 -21.22 32.29 -3.97
C HIS A 132 -19.93 31.83 -4.62
N LYS A 133 -18.81 32.32 -4.08
CA LYS A 133 -17.48 31.94 -4.52
C LYS A 133 -16.91 30.88 -3.58
N TYR A 134 -16.62 29.71 -4.11
CA TYR A 134 -16.04 28.57 -3.41
C TYR A 134 -14.56 28.42 -3.74
N ALA A 135 -13.78 28.10 -2.71
CA ALA A 135 -12.37 27.75 -2.76
C ALA A 135 -12.25 26.21 -2.81
N ILE A 136 -11.86 25.65 -3.95
CA ILE A 136 -11.79 24.20 -4.17
C ILE A 136 -10.33 23.76 -4.29
N ASN A 137 -9.90 22.90 -3.37
CA ASN A 137 -8.66 22.14 -3.48
C ASN A 137 -8.97 20.79 -4.16
N ILE A 138 -8.32 20.52 -5.28
CA ILE A 138 -8.49 19.29 -6.05
C ILE A 138 -7.22 18.46 -5.93
N ILE A 139 -7.37 17.19 -5.55
CA ILE A 139 -6.31 16.18 -5.63
C ILE A 139 -6.68 15.18 -6.71
N ASP A 140 -5.96 15.19 -7.83
CA ASP A 140 -6.10 14.17 -8.87
C ASP A 140 -5.34 12.91 -8.43
N THR A 141 -6.02 11.78 -8.40
CA THR A 141 -5.46 10.52 -7.87
C THR A 141 -5.15 9.54 -8.99
N PRO A 142 -4.04 8.77 -8.89
CA PRO A 142 -3.74 7.76 -9.89
C PRO A 142 -4.81 6.67 -9.92
N GLY A 143 -5.11 6.16 -11.12
CA GLY A 143 -6.10 5.10 -11.30
C GLY A 143 -5.55 3.69 -11.29
N HIS A 144 -4.23 3.53 -11.29
CA HIS A 144 -3.57 2.25 -11.50
C HIS A 144 -3.33 1.53 -10.16
N VAL A 145 -3.48 0.21 -10.16
CA VAL A 145 -3.35 -0.65 -8.96
C VAL A 145 -1.98 -0.61 -8.29
N ASP A 146 -0.95 -0.29 -9.07
CA ASP A 146 0.42 -0.19 -8.57
C ASP A 146 0.67 1.08 -7.75
N PHE A 147 -0.20 2.09 -7.86
CA PHE A 147 -0.08 3.37 -7.14
C PHE A 147 -1.23 3.56 -6.14
N THR A 148 -1.75 2.47 -5.57
CA THR A 148 -2.84 2.52 -4.59
C THR A 148 -2.50 3.33 -3.35
N ILE A 149 -1.22 3.37 -2.96
CA ILE A 149 -0.75 4.16 -1.81
C ILE A 149 -0.99 5.67 -2.00
N GLU A 150 -0.87 6.17 -3.23
CA GLU A 150 -1.17 7.56 -3.57
C GLU A 150 -2.66 7.86 -3.39
N VAL A 151 -3.52 6.89 -3.72
CA VAL A 151 -4.99 6.99 -3.48
C VAL A 151 -5.30 6.96 -1.99
N GLU A 152 -4.69 6.05 -1.21
CA GLU A 152 -4.86 5.98 0.25
C GLU A 152 -4.46 7.30 0.93
N ARG A 153 -3.33 7.87 0.51
CA ARG A 153 -2.79 9.14 0.99
C ARG A 153 -3.71 10.31 0.66
N ALA A 154 -4.19 10.38 -0.58
CA ALA A 154 -5.11 11.42 -1.00
C ALA A 154 -6.42 11.33 -0.22
N LEU A 155 -7.07 10.16 -0.19
CA LEU A 155 -8.37 9.98 0.49
C LEU A 155 -8.32 10.31 1.98
N ARG A 156 -7.19 10.06 2.66
CA ARG A 156 -7.02 10.43 4.08
C ARG A 156 -7.09 11.93 4.35
N VAL A 157 -6.78 12.74 3.34
CA VAL A 157 -6.61 14.20 3.41
C VAL A 157 -7.80 14.93 2.81
N LEU A 158 -8.73 14.23 2.19
CA LEU A 158 -9.86 14.83 1.48
C LEU A 158 -11.11 14.81 2.34
N ASP A 159 -11.99 15.79 2.09
CA ASP A 159 -13.31 15.87 2.74
C ASP A 159 -14.40 15.25 1.87
N GLY A 160 -14.21 15.26 0.55
CA GLY A 160 -15.11 14.61 -0.38
C GLY A 160 -14.37 14.02 -1.57
N ALA A 161 -15.05 13.19 -2.35
CA ALA A 161 -14.50 12.63 -3.57
C ALA A 161 -15.51 12.61 -4.72
N ILE A 162 -14.99 12.71 -5.94
CA ILE A 162 -15.70 12.45 -7.18
C ILE A 162 -15.29 11.07 -7.66
N LEU A 163 -16.22 10.12 -7.63
CA LEU A 163 -16.04 8.79 -8.19
C LEU A 163 -16.41 8.81 -9.68
N VAL A 164 -15.41 8.86 -10.55
CA VAL A 164 -15.64 8.87 -12.00
C VAL A 164 -15.83 7.45 -12.53
N LEU A 165 -16.87 7.25 -13.31
CA LEU A 165 -17.25 5.97 -13.93
C LEU A 165 -17.40 6.16 -15.43
N CYS A 166 -17.02 5.16 -16.22
CA CYS A 166 -17.19 5.20 -17.67
C CYS A 166 -18.59 4.67 -18.05
N ALA A 167 -19.35 5.44 -18.81
CA ALA A 167 -20.69 5.08 -19.29
C ALA A 167 -20.76 3.74 -20.05
N VAL A 168 -19.64 3.37 -20.71
CA VAL A 168 -19.53 2.13 -21.49
C VAL A 168 -18.95 0.97 -20.68
N ALA A 169 -17.94 1.24 -19.83
CA ALA A 169 -17.24 0.16 -19.13
C ALA A 169 -17.96 -0.32 -17.87
N GLY A 170 -18.72 0.53 -17.18
CA GLY A 170 -19.34 0.12 -15.91
C GLY A 170 -18.41 0.20 -14.71
N VAL A 171 -18.90 -0.37 -13.61
CA VAL A 171 -18.12 -0.60 -12.38
C VAL A 171 -17.14 -1.76 -12.63
N GLN A 172 -15.85 -1.40 -12.58
CA GLN A 172 -14.72 -2.31 -12.78
C GLN A 172 -14.16 -2.77 -11.43
N SER A 173 -13.28 -3.78 -11.44
CA SER A 173 -12.64 -4.31 -10.22
C SER A 173 -11.94 -3.24 -9.40
N GLN A 174 -11.17 -2.36 -10.05
CA GLN A 174 -10.45 -1.30 -9.37
C GLN A 174 -11.39 -0.22 -8.82
N THR A 175 -12.57 -0.02 -9.42
CA THR A 175 -13.60 0.86 -8.86
C THR A 175 -14.04 0.34 -7.49
N THR A 176 -14.19 -0.97 -7.32
CA THR A 176 -14.52 -1.59 -6.03
C THR A 176 -13.39 -1.41 -5.02
N THR A 177 -12.13 -1.51 -5.45
CA THR A 177 -10.98 -1.22 -4.57
C THR A 177 -11.01 0.23 -4.08
N VAL A 178 -11.22 1.19 -4.98
CA VAL A 178 -11.33 2.63 -4.64
C VAL A 178 -12.53 2.89 -3.72
N ASP A 179 -13.67 2.24 -3.96
CA ASP A 179 -14.84 2.31 -3.07
C ASP A 179 -14.50 1.83 -1.65
N ARG A 180 -13.80 0.68 -1.54
CA ARG A 180 -13.35 0.13 -0.24
C ARG A 180 -12.44 1.11 0.50
N GLN A 181 -11.55 1.79 -0.22
CA GLN A 181 -10.66 2.81 0.35
C GLN A 181 -11.44 4.04 0.84
N MET A 182 -12.38 4.55 0.03
CA MET A 182 -13.25 5.66 0.43
C MET A 182 -14.09 5.31 1.67
N ARG A 183 -14.64 4.08 1.74
CA ARG A 183 -15.39 3.59 2.90
C ARG A 183 -14.51 3.49 4.15
N ARG A 184 -13.25 3.03 4.02
CA ARG A 184 -12.30 2.92 5.14
C ARG A 184 -12.05 4.26 5.81
N TYR A 185 -11.94 5.34 5.04
CA TYR A 185 -11.70 6.69 5.56
C TYR A 185 -12.99 7.49 5.77
N GLY A 186 -14.17 6.90 5.52
CA GLY A 186 -15.45 7.57 5.68
C GLY A 186 -15.62 8.81 4.80
N VAL A 187 -15.12 8.79 3.56
CA VAL A 187 -15.14 9.95 2.66
C VAL A 187 -16.46 10.01 1.86
N PRO A 188 -17.28 11.07 2.03
CA PRO A 188 -18.46 11.32 1.19
C PRO A 188 -18.13 11.46 -0.28
N ARG A 189 -19.02 11.00 -1.14
CA ARG A 189 -18.74 10.94 -2.58
C ARG A 189 -19.94 11.15 -3.47
N ILE A 190 -19.68 11.86 -4.55
CA ILE A 190 -20.58 11.99 -5.70
C ILE A 190 -20.06 11.09 -6.83
N SER A 191 -20.98 10.49 -7.58
CA SER A 191 -20.62 9.64 -8.72
C SER A 191 -20.79 10.44 -10.00
N PHE A 192 -19.79 10.40 -10.89
CA PHE A 192 -19.86 11.07 -12.20
C PHE A 192 -19.71 10.05 -13.32
N VAL A 193 -20.78 9.86 -14.11
CA VAL A 193 -20.75 9.00 -15.30
C VAL A 193 -20.23 9.81 -16.47
N ASN A 194 -18.96 9.57 -16.78
CA ASN A 194 -18.22 10.21 -17.86
C ASN A 194 -18.32 9.41 -19.17
N LYS A 195 -17.90 10.05 -20.27
CA LYS A 195 -17.91 9.49 -21.63
C LYS A 195 -19.30 9.17 -22.18
N MET A 196 -20.29 10.01 -21.84
CA MET A 196 -21.65 9.94 -22.39
C MET A 196 -21.72 10.13 -23.92
N ASP A 197 -20.63 10.61 -24.52
CA ASP A 197 -20.45 10.77 -25.97
C ASP A 197 -20.15 9.46 -26.71
N ARG A 198 -19.86 8.37 -26.00
CA ARG A 198 -19.41 7.12 -26.64
C ARG A 198 -20.57 6.25 -27.11
N PRO A 199 -20.42 5.54 -28.24
CA PRO A 199 -21.38 4.54 -28.66
C PRO A 199 -21.63 3.49 -27.57
N GLY A 200 -22.91 3.21 -27.28
CA GLY A 200 -23.30 2.28 -26.22
C GLY A 200 -23.20 2.84 -24.80
N ALA A 201 -23.11 4.17 -24.63
CA ALA A 201 -23.23 4.81 -23.33
C ALA A 201 -24.61 4.53 -22.72
N ASN A 202 -24.62 3.92 -21.53
CA ASN A 202 -25.86 3.62 -20.81
C ASN A 202 -25.70 3.99 -19.32
N PRO A 203 -26.14 5.19 -18.90
CA PRO A 203 -25.97 5.66 -17.53
C PRO A 203 -26.81 4.86 -16.53
N TRP A 204 -27.99 4.38 -16.94
CA TRP A 204 -28.91 3.63 -16.09
C TRP A 204 -28.33 2.30 -15.65
N ARG A 205 -27.62 1.62 -16.55
CA ARG A 205 -26.85 0.42 -16.21
C ARG A 205 -25.78 0.74 -15.16
N ILE A 206 -25.12 1.89 -15.24
CA ILE A 206 -24.10 2.29 -14.25
C ILE A 206 -24.74 2.51 -12.88
N VAL A 207 -25.86 3.24 -12.81
CA VAL A 207 -26.61 3.45 -11.55
C VAL A 207 -26.98 2.11 -10.91
N SER A 208 -27.51 1.17 -11.70
CA SER A 208 -27.82 -0.18 -11.20
C SER A 208 -26.58 -0.96 -10.72
N GLN A 209 -25.42 -0.76 -11.36
CA GLN A 209 -24.16 -1.38 -10.95
C GLN A 209 -23.59 -0.76 -9.67
N ILE A 210 -23.78 0.54 -9.44
CA ILE A 210 -23.42 1.18 -8.16
C ILE A 210 -24.24 0.55 -7.04
N ARG A 211 -25.56 0.40 -7.22
CA ARG A 211 -26.44 -0.25 -6.23
C ARG A 211 -26.07 -1.71 -5.97
N SER A 212 -25.89 -2.50 -7.02
CA SER A 212 -25.66 -3.95 -6.89
C SER A 212 -24.21 -4.32 -6.52
N LYS A 213 -23.21 -3.78 -7.23
CA LYS A 213 -21.80 -4.16 -7.05
C LYS A 213 -21.11 -3.38 -5.93
N LEU A 214 -21.38 -2.08 -5.80
CA LEU A 214 -20.79 -1.27 -4.73
C LEU A 214 -21.65 -1.26 -3.46
N ARG A 215 -22.90 -1.73 -3.52
CA ARG A 215 -23.85 -1.75 -2.39
C ARG A 215 -24.01 -0.34 -1.79
N ILE A 216 -24.23 0.64 -2.66
CA ILE A 216 -24.48 2.04 -2.31
C ILE A 216 -25.86 2.43 -2.86
N PRO A 217 -26.80 2.88 -2.01
CA PRO A 217 -27.99 3.58 -2.48
C PRO A 217 -27.58 4.80 -3.32
N ALA A 218 -27.99 4.82 -4.58
CA ALA A 218 -27.56 5.84 -5.52
C ALA A 218 -28.66 6.11 -6.52
N ALA A 219 -28.91 7.36 -6.87
CA ALA A 219 -29.85 7.71 -7.93
C ALA A 219 -29.29 8.84 -8.79
N ALA A 220 -29.77 8.91 -10.03
CA ALA A 220 -29.41 9.99 -10.92
C ALA A 220 -30.06 11.28 -10.44
N VAL A 221 -29.27 12.35 -10.35
CA VAL A 221 -29.78 13.71 -10.14
C VAL A 221 -30.01 14.43 -11.47
N GLN A 222 -29.63 13.79 -12.57
CA GLN A 222 -29.67 14.33 -13.92
C GLN A 222 -30.17 13.29 -14.94
N VAL A 223 -30.83 13.79 -15.99
CA VAL A 223 -31.19 13.01 -17.19
C VAL A 223 -30.46 13.60 -18.41
N PRO A 224 -29.85 12.78 -19.27
CA PRO A 224 -29.12 13.31 -20.42
C PRO A 224 -30.10 13.81 -21.51
N ILE A 225 -29.78 14.96 -22.10
CA ILE A 225 -30.47 15.49 -23.28
C ILE A 225 -29.70 15.04 -24.51
N GLY A 226 -30.26 14.06 -25.23
CA GLY A 226 -29.58 13.31 -26.27
C GLY A 226 -28.61 12.26 -25.74
N VAL A 227 -28.07 11.44 -26.64
CA VAL A 227 -27.12 10.36 -26.33
C VAL A 227 -26.00 10.37 -27.36
N GLU A 228 -24.83 9.83 -26.98
CA GLU A 228 -23.68 9.65 -27.87
C GLU A 228 -23.29 10.98 -28.55
N ASP A 229 -23.33 11.03 -29.88
CA ASP A 229 -22.99 12.24 -30.63
C ASP A 229 -23.99 13.39 -30.46
N GLY A 230 -25.24 13.07 -30.12
CA GLY A 230 -26.30 14.02 -29.88
C GLY A 230 -26.39 14.55 -28.44
N PHE A 231 -25.46 14.16 -27.55
CA PHE A 231 -25.46 14.63 -26.16
C PHE A 231 -25.12 16.12 -26.07
N LYS A 232 -26.10 16.94 -25.68
CA LYS A 232 -26.01 18.42 -25.68
C LYS A 232 -26.10 19.06 -24.29
N GLY A 233 -26.60 18.32 -23.30
CA GLY A 233 -26.90 18.87 -22.00
C GLY A 233 -27.55 17.86 -21.08
N VAL A 234 -28.02 18.33 -19.93
CA VAL A 234 -28.68 17.52 -18.90
C VAL A 234 -29.90 18.24 -18.34
N VAL A 235 -30.91 17.49 -17.95
CA VAL A 235 -32.03 17.97 -17.14
C VAL A 235 -31.68 17.75 -15.68
N ASP A 236 -31.68 18.81 -14.88
CA ASP A 236 -31.59 18.76 -13.41
C ASP A 236 -32.94 18.31 -12.83
N LEU A 237 -32.95 17.17 -12.15
CA LEU A 237 -34.15 16.59 -11.55
C LEU A 237 -34.52 17.22 -10.20
N VAL A 238 -33.59 17.93 -9.56
CA VAL A 238 -33.80 18.53 -8.23
C VAL A 238 -34.56 19.82 -8.37
N TYR A 239 -34.04 20.76 -9.18
CA TYR A 239 -34.71 22.04 -9.42
C TYR A 239 -35.54 22.08 -10.72
N TRP A 240 -35.63 20.96 -11.44
CA TRP A 240 -36.50 20.77 -12.60
C TRP A 240 -36.23 21.70 -13.78
N ARG A 241 -34.98 21.72 -14.27
CA ARG A 241 -34.50 22.64 -15.32
C ARG A 241 -33.70 21.91 -16.39
N ALA A 242 -33.73 22.37 -17.62
CA ALA A 242 -32.83 21.91 -18.67
C ALA A 242 -31.58 22.79 -18.74
N ILE A 243 -30.40 22.16 -18.73
CA ILE A 243 -29.10 22.83 -18.80
C ILE A 243 -28.38 22.38 -20.08
N TYR A 244 -28.04 23.34 -20.92
CA TYR A 244 -27.30 23.12 -22.17
C TYR A 244 -25.91 23.74 -22.08
N ASN A 245 -24.94 23.10 -22.72
CA ASN A 245 -23.60 23.64 -22.90
C ASN A 245 -23.41 24.01 -24.37
N GLU A 246 -23.40 25.31 -24.63
CA GLU A 246 -23.20 25.89 -25.95
C GLU A 246 -21.84 26.62 -26.04
N GLY A 247 -21.54 27.13 -27.24
CA GLY A 247 -20.31 27.87 -27.49
C GLY A 247 -19.05 27.01 -27.62
N GLN A 248 -17.92 27.68 -27.86
CA GLN A 248 -16.64 27.00 -28.03
C GLN A 248 -16.21 26.38 -26.70
N LYS A 249 -15.96 25.06 -26.69
CA LYS A 249 -15.62 24.29 -25.47
C LYS A 249 -16.69 24.36 -24.35
N GLY A 250 -17.96 24.59 -24.71
CA GLY A 250 -19.09 24.47 -23.78
C GLY A 250 -19.12 25.51 -22.66
N ILE A 251 -18.51 26.69 -22.88
CA ILE A 251 -18.41 27.77 -21.89
C ILE A 251 -19.77 28.41 -21.60
N ASP A 252 -20.61 28.52 -22.62
CA ASP A 252 -21.90 29.20 -22.50
C ASP A 252 -22.93 28.21 -21.94
N VAL A 253 -23.24 28.36 -20.64
CA VAL A 253 -24.25 27.54 -19.97
C VAL A 253 -25.62 28.20 -20.16
N VAL A 254 -26.50 27.56 -20.90
CA VAL A 254 -27.88 28.02 -21.13
C VAL A 254 -28.82 27.22 -20.24
N VAL A 255 -29.52 27.90 -19.33
CA VAL A 255 -30.51 27.29 -18.43
C VAL A 255 -31.91 27.63 -18.95
N SER A 256 -32.74 26.61 -19.12
CA SER A 256 -34.14 26.70 -19.54
C SER A 256 -35.04 26.06 -18.49
N GLU A 257 -36.13 26.74 -18.14
CA GLU A 257 -37.18 26.18 -17.28
C GLU A 257 -38.04 25.14 -18.01
N GLU A 258 -38.04 25.15 -19.35
CA GLU A 258 -38.77 24.17 -20.15
C GLU A 258 -37.91 22.93 -20.41
N ILE A 259 -38.43 21.76 -20.03
CA ILE A 259 -37.83 20.45 -20.30
C ILE A 259 -38.25 19.98 -21.71
N PRO A 260 -37.31 19.49 -22.54
CA PRO A 260 -37.64 18.96 -23.86
C PRO A 260 -38.62 17.79 -23.83
N ALA A 261 -39.56 17.79 -24.78
CA ALA A 261 -40.65 16.81 -24.84
C ALA A 261 -40.17 15.36 -25.04
N ASP A 262 -39.01 15.16 -25.66
CA ASP A 262 -38.39 13.87 -25.90
C ASP A 262 -37.87 13.20 -24.61
N VAL A 263 -37.45 13.97 -23.61
CA VAL A 263 -36.93 13.46 -22.34
C VAL A 263 -37.86 13.68 -21.15
N LEU A 264 -38.99 14.38 -21.33
CA LEU A 264 -39.90 14.76 -20.24
C LEU A 264 -40.44 13.56 -19.46
N GLU A 265 -40.91 12.52 -20.15
CA GLU A 265 -41.46 11.32 -19.50
C GLU A 265 -40.38 10.55 -18.73
N LEU A 266 -39.17 10.44 -19.31
CA LEU A 266 -38.02 9.85 -18.64
C LEU A 266 -37.60 10.69 -17.41
N ALA A 267 -37.63 12.01 -17.49
CA ALA A 267 -37.33 12.91 -16.37
C ALA A 267 -38.31 12.75 -15.21
N LYS A 268 -39.61 12.58 -15.49
CA LYS A 268 -40.61 12.29 -14.46
C LYS A 268 -40.34 10.96 -13.78
N GLU A 269 -40.13 9.90 -14.56
CA GLU A 269 -39.81 8.56 -14.03
C GLU A 269 -38.57 8.61 -13.12
N LYS A 270 -37.49 9.24 -13.58
CA LYS A 270 -36.24 9.31 -12.82
C LYS A 270 -36.29 10.23 -11.62
N ARG A 271 -37.14 11.26 -11.62
CA ARG A 271 -37.39 12.05 -10.42
C ARG A 271 -38.17 11.27 -9.37
N THR A 272 -39.15 10.47 -9.77
CA THR A 272 -39.85 9.57 -8.85
C THR A 272 -38.86 8.56 -8.26
N GLU A 273 -38.03 7.93 -9.08
CA GLU A 273 -36.98 7.01 -8.63
C GLU A 273 -35.99 7.68 -7.65
N LEU A 274 -35.61 8.94 -7.90
CA LEU A 274 -34.76 9.71 -7.00
C LEU A 274 -35.42 9.91 -5.63
N ILE A 275 -36.70 10.29 -5.59
CA ILE A 275 -37.44 10.51 -4.33
C ILE A 275 -37.61 9.19 -3.58
N GLU A 276 -37.95 8.10 -4.27
CA GLU A 276 -38.06 6.75 -3.67
C GLU A 276 -36.74 6.32 -3.02
N GLN A 277 -35.63 6.48 -3.73
CA GLN A 277 -34.31 6.11 -3.20
C GLN A 277 -33.85 7.02 -2.06
N LEU A 278 -34.28 8.29 -2.03
CA LEU A 278 -34.04 9.19 -0.90
C LEU A 278 -34.91 8.86 0.31
N ALA A 279 -36.16 8.45 0.11
CA ALA A 279 -37.05 8.03 1.18
C ALA A 279 -36.53 6.81 1.97
N GLU A 280 -35.73 5.95 1.33
CA GLU A 280 -35.09 4.82 2.01
C GLU A 280 -33.95 5.22 2.97
N VAL A 281 -33.34 6.40 2.77
CA VAL A 281 -32.08 6.80 3.44
C VAL A 281 -32.18 8.06 4.30
N ASP A 282 -33.13 8.94 4.00
CA ASP A 282 -33.39 10.20 4.72
C ASP A 282 -34.76 10.16 5.41
N GLU A 283 -34.78 10.44 6.70
CA GLU A 283 -35.99 10.34 7.54
C GLU A 283 -37.06 11.36 7.14
N GLU A 284 -36.68 12.61 6.82
CA GLU A 284 -37.62 13.68 6.45
C GLU A 284 -38.34 13.36 5.13
N ILE A 285 -37.60 12.90 4.12
CA ILE A 285 -38.19 12.48 2.84
C ILE A 285 -39.00 11.19 3.01
N GLY A 286 -38.54 10.27 3.86
CA GLY A 286 -39.27 9.03 4.17
C GLY A 286 -40.65 9.30 4.76
N GLU A 287 -40.77 10.25 5.69
CA GLU A 287 -42.06 10.65 6.26
C GLU A 287 -43.00 11.26 5.22
N LEU A 288 -42.51 12.22 4.41
CA LEU A 288 -43.30 12.84 3.34
C LEU A 288 -43.80 11.81 2.32
N PHE A 289 -42.94 10.87 1.94
CA PHE A 289 -43.26 9.80 1.01
C PHE A 289 -44.36 8.87 1.57
N LEU A 290 -44.31 8.52 2.86
CA LEU A 290 -45.35 7.71 3.51
C LEU A 290 -46.71 8.42 3.62
N MET A 291 -46.71 9.75 3.63
CA MET A 291 -47.91 10.59 3.65
C MET A 291 -48.46 10.91 2.24
N ASP A 292 -47.86 10.36 1.18
CA ASP A 292 -48.14 10.71 -0.22
C ASP A 292 -47.98 12.23 -0.52
N GLU A 293 -47.12 12.93 0.23
CA GLU A 293 -46.81 14.35 0.04
C GLU A 293 -45.57 14.54 -0.85
N GLN A 294 -45.65 15.48 -1.81
CA GLN A 294 -44.51 15.77 -2.68
C GLN A 294 -43.52 16.71 -2.00
N PRO A 295 -42.24 16.32 -1.84
CA PRO A 295 -41.23 17.18 -1.23
C PRO A 295 -40.91 18.38 -2.13
N SER A 296 -40.65 19.53 -1.51
CA SER A 296 -40.17 20.72 -2.22
C SER A 296 -38.75 20.52 -2.78
N ASN A 297 -38.36 21.29 -3.80
CA ASN A 297 -37.02 21.19 -4.40
C ASN A 297 -35.90 21.42 -3.37
N ASP A 298 -36.10 22.36 -2.44
CA ASP A 298 -35.14 22.66 -1.37
C ASP A 298 -35.00 21.50 -0.37
N GLN A 299 -36.11 20.85 -0.03
CA GLN A 299 -36.10 19.64 0.80
C GLN A 299 -35.37 18.48 0.12
N ILE A 300 -35.59 18.28 -1.19
CA ILE A 300 -34.86 17.28 -1.98
C ILE A 300 -33.35 17.59 -1.95
N ALA A 301 -32.96 18.84 -2.20
CA ALA A 301 -31.56 19.24 -2.19
C ALA A 301 -30.91 19.05 -0.80
N ALA A 302 -31.61 19.42 0.27
CA ALA A 302 -31.17 19.23 1.64
C ALA A 302 -31.01 17.75 2.00
N ALA A 303 -31.98 16.91 1.63
CA ALA A 303 -31.94 15.46 1.85
C ALA A 303 -30.78 14.78 1.11
N ILE A 304 -30.52 15.17 -0.14
CA ILE A 304 -29.34 14.69 -0.89
C ILE A 304 -28.07 15.05 -0.15
N ARG A 305 -27.92 16.30 0.31
CA ARG A 305 -26.73 16.75 1.06
C ARG A 305 -26.55 15.97 2.35
N ARG A 306 -27.58 15.89 3.21
CA ARG A 306 -27.53 15.15 4.49
C ARG A 306 -27.15 13.69 4.27
N SER A 307 -27.79 13.04 3.31
CA SER A 307 -27.55 11.62 3.01
C SER A 307 -26.18 11.37 2.38
N THR A 308 -25.66 12.32 1.60
CA THR A 308 -24.30 12.24 1.02
C THR A 308 -23.23 12.37 2.10
N ILE A 309 -23.34 13.38 2.97
CA ILE A 309 -22.40 13.59 4.10
C ILE A 309 -22.47 12.43 5.08
N GLY A 310 -23.67 11.88 5.33
CA GLY A 310 -23.88 10.71 6.17
C GLY A 310 -23.44 9.37 5.55
N LEU A 311 -22.82 9.36 4.36
CA LEU A 311 -22.36 8.16 3.63
C LEU A 311 -23.46 7.15 3.28
N LYS A 312 -24.74 7.57 3.30
CA LYS A 312 -25.90 6.71 3.03
C LYS A 312 -26.32 6.72 1.56
N PHE A 313 -26.00 7.80 0.85
CA PHE A 313 -26.43 8.00 -0.54
C PHE A 313 -25.29 8.53 -1.41
N SER A 314 -25.28 8.19 -2.70
CA SER A 314 -24.39 8.81 -3.69
C SER A 314 -25.19 9.40 -4.86
N PRO A 315 -25.21 10.73 -5.02
CA PRO A 315 -25.86 11.36 -6.17
C PRO A 315 -25.05 11.10 -7.43
N VAL A 316 -25.73 10.70 -8.51
CA VAL A 316 -25.11 10.35 -9.80
C VAL A 316 -25.33 11.47 -10.82
N PHE A 317 -24.22 12.12 -11.19
CA PHE A 317 -24.13 13.13 -12.23
C PHE A 317 -23.71 12.50 -13.57
N LEU A 318 -24.07 13.14 -14.68
CA LEU A 318 -23.81 12.64 -16.02
C LEU A 318 -23.06 13.69 -16.84
N GLY A 319 -22.11 13.27 -17.67
CA GLY A 319 -21.45 14.22 -18.57
C GLY A 319 -20.42 13.62 -19.53
N SER A 320 -19.81 14.50 -20.31
CA SER A 320 -18.69 14.17 -21.19
C SER A 320 -17.59 15.22 -21.03
N ALA A 321 -16.50 14.82 -20.38
CA ALA A 321 -15.33 15.69 -20.21
C ALA A 321 -14.60 15.95 -21.55
N ILE A 322 -14.74 15.08 -22.57
CA ILE A 322 -14.09 15.29 -23.87
C ILE A 322 -14.89 16.24 -24.75
N LYS A 323 -16.23 16.12 -24.74
CA LYS A 323 -17.13 17.02 -25.48
C LYS A 323 -17.48 18.30 -24.75
N ASN A 324 -16.94 18.49 -23.54
CA ASN A 324 -17.13 19.73 -22.77
C ASN A 324 -18.61 19.94 -22.38
N THR A 325 -19.30 18.85 -22.03
CA THR A 325 -20.75 18.84 -21.78
C THR A 325 -21.03 18.35 -20.37
N ALA A 326 -21.84 19.11 -19.62
CA ALA A 326 -22.32 18.84 -18.27
C ALA A 326 -21.21 18.68 -17.20
N VAL A 327 -20.09 19.41 -17.34
CA VAL A 327 -19.05 19.47 -16.30
C VAL A 327 -19.34 20.57 -15.25
N GLN A 328 -19.91 21.70 -15.67
CA GLN A 328 -20.28 22.78 -14.75
C GLN A 328 -21.37 22.37 -13.74
N PRO A 329 -22.44 21.65 -14.15
CA PRO A 329 -23.41 21.13 -13.19
C PRO A 329 -22.82 20.17 -12.15
N LEU A 330 -21.75 19.44 -12.51
CA LEU A 330 -21.00 18.63 -11.56
C LEU A 330 -20.29 19.51 -10.51
N LEU A 331 -19.68 20.64 -10.93
CA LEU A 331 -19.05 21.59 -10.01
C LEU A 331 -20.05 22.26 -9.07
N ASP A 332 -21.24 22.59 -9.57
CA ASP A 332 -22.31 23.10 -8.73
C ASP A 332 -22.76 22.04 -7.72
N GLY A 333 -22.87 20.78 -8.14
CA GLY A 333 -23.13 19.63 -7.29
C GLY A 333 -22.05 19.38 -6.22
N VAL A 334 -20.77 19.57 -6.55
CA VAL A 334 -19.66 19.52 -5.59
C VAL A 334 -19.86 20.56 -4.49
N CYS A 335 -20.18 21.80 -4.87
CA CYS A 335 -20.42 22.86 -3.90
C CYS A 335 -21.67 22.57 -3.04
N ALA A 336 -22.75 22.08 -3.66
CA ALA A 336 -24.04 21.85 -3.01
C ALA A 336 -24.07 20.63 -2.09
N TYR A 337 -23.46 19.50 -2.49
CA TYR A 337 -23.68 18.20 -1.84
C TYR A 337 -22.47 17.65 -1.09
N LEU A 338 -21.24 18.05 -1.43
CA LEU A 338 -20.04 17.61 -0.68
C LEU A 338 -19.82 18.46 0.57
N PRO A 339 -19.18 17.88 1.62
CA PRO A 339 -19.00 18.55 2.88
C PRO A 339 -17.97 19.67 2.80
N ASN A 340 -18.07 20.59 3.76
CA ASN A 340 -17.00 21.50 4.13
C ASN A 340 -16.12 20.89 5.24
N PRO A 341 -14.93 21.44 5.54
CA PRO A 341 -14.02 20.85 6.52
C PRO A 341 -14.54 20.83 7.97
N SER A 342 -15.62 21.56 8.30
CA SER A 342 -16.22 21.56 9.65
C SER A 342 -17.34 20.54 9.84
N GLU A 343 -17.83 19.92 8.76
CA GLU A 343 -18.94 18.95 8.82
C GLU A 343 -18.47 17.50 9.02
N LEU A 344 -17.14 17.25 9.03
CA LEU A 344 -16.56 15.93 9.19
C LEU A 344 -15.93 15.76 10.57
N ASP A 345 -16.18 14.61 11.17
CA ASP A 345 -15.57 14.21 12.43
C ASP A 345 -14.13 13.73 12.21
N VAL A 346 -13.17 14.61 12.43
CA VAL A 346 -11.74 14.28 12.35
C VAL A 346 -11.21 13.95 13.74
N VAL A 347 -10.53 12.80 13.86
CA VAL A 347 -9.90 12.34 15.09
C VAL A 347 -8.38 12.22 14.97
N ALA A 348 -7.70 12.34 16.12
CA ALA A 348 -6.28 12.11 16.30
C ALA A 348 -6.02 11.19 17.51
N HIS A 349 -4.82 10.64 17.63
CA HIS A 349 -4.37 9.88 18.79
C HIS A 349 -3.43 10.74 19.63
N ASP A 350 -3.63 10.72 20.95
CA ASP A 350 -2.65 11.31 21.87
C ASP A 350 -1.51 10.31 22.10
N THR A 351 -0.29 10.70 21.71
CA THR A 351 0.89 9.84 21.84
C THR A 351 1.34 9.62 23.29
N THR A 352 0.77 10.36 24.25
CA THR A 352 1.01 10.12 25.70
C THR A 352 0.17 8.98 26.26
N LEU A 353 -0.90 8.60 25.57
CA LEU A 353 -1.81 7.52 25.97
C LEU A 353 -1.44 6.20 25.24
N PRO A 354 -1.85 5.04 25.79
CA PRO A 354 -1.72 3.77 25.08
C PRO A 354 -2.41 3.82 23.71
N VAL A 355 -1.90 3.09 22.73
CA VAL A 355 -2.50 3.01 21.37
C VAL A 355 -3.96 2.54 21.38
N THR A 356 -4.37 1.84 22.44
CA THR A 356 -5.75 1.36 22.64
C THR A 356 -6.69 2.42 23.23
N ALA A 357 -6.20 3.62 23.56
CA ALA A 357 -7.04 4.70 24.09
C ALA A 357 -7.96 5.27 23.01
N ASP A 358 -9.09 5.82 23.44
CA ASP A 358 -10.07 6.41 22.54
C ASP A 358 -9.48 7.59 21.75
N PRO A 359 -9.81 7.72 20.45
CA PRO A 359 -9.36 8.84 19.64
C PRO A 359 -9.89 10.18 20.17
N VAL A 360 -9.06 11.21 20.06
CA VAL A 360 -9.40 12.59 20.43
C VAL A 360 -10.00 13.32 19.23
N PRO A 361 -11.21 13.91 19.34
CA PRO A 361 -11.79 14.70 18.28
C PRO A 361 -11.05 16.04 18.11
N LEU A 362 -10.78 16.42 16.87
CA LEU A 362 -10.21 17.72 16.51
C LEU A 362 -11.31 18.72 16.18
N SER A 363 -11.07 20.00 16.44
CA SER A 363 -11.96 21.09 16.05
C SER A 363 -11.25 22.01 15.07
N PRO A 364 -11.81 22.30 13.87
CA PRO A 364 -11.17 23.17 12.88
C PRO A 364 -11.23 24.66 13.24
N ALA A 365 -10.93 24.99 14.49
CA ALA A 365 -10.84 26.35 15.00
C ALA A 365 -9.42 26.89 14.82
N ALA A 366 -9.28 28.12 14.31
CA ALA A 366 -7.98 28.75 14.11
C ALA A 366 -7.22 29.05 15.42
N ALA A 367 -7.96 29.17 16.54
CA ALA A 367 -7.43 29.41 17.87
C ALA A 367 -6.98 28.13 18.62
N ALA A 368 -7.31 26.94 18.09
CA ALA A 368 -6.88 25.67 18.67
C ALA A 368 -5.36 25.45 18.45
N PRO A 369 -4.73 24.54 19.21
CA PRO A 369 -3.35 24.11 18.96
C PRO A 369 -3.16 23.57 17.55
N LEU A 370 -2.02 23.86 16.92
CA LEU A 370 -1.74 23.41 15.55
C LEU A 370 -1.69 21.88 15.47
N VAL A 371 -2.44 21.31 14.52
CA VAL A 371 -2.27 19.93 14.05
C VAL A 371 -2.33 19.93 12.53
N GLY A 372 -1.23 19.55 11.90
CA GLY A 372 -1.10 19.40 10.45
C GLY A 372 -0.55 18.04 10.05
N LEU A 373 -1.07 17.47 8.96
CA LEU A 373 -0.62 16.18 8.42
C LEU A 373 0.17 16.41 7.14
N ALA A 374 1.44 15.99 7.11
CA ALA A 374 2.21 15.91 5.89
C ALA A 374 1.80 14.67 5.10
N PHE A 375 1.29 14.85 3.89
CA PHE A 375 0.78 13.74 3.09
C PHE A 375 1.60 13.48 1.84
N LYS A 376 2.00 14.51 1.09
CA LYS A 376 2.80 14.33 -0.13
C LYS A 376 4.17 14.99 0.03
N LEU A 377 5.21 14.31 -0.45
CA LEU A 377 6.57 14.83 -0.55
C LEU A 377 6.93 14.94 -2.02
N GLU A 378 7.50 16.07 -2.42
CA GLU A 378 7.91 16.33 -3.79
C GLU A 378 9.27 17.05 -3.77
N GLU A 379 10.26 16.58 -4.51
CA GLU A 379 11.53 17.29 -4.64
C GLU A 379 11.55 18.01 -5.97
N GLY A 380 11.46 19.33 -5.92
CA GLY A 380 11.58 20.18 -7.10
C GLY A 380 13.01 20.68 -7.27
N ARG A 381 13.23 21.47 -8.34
CA ARG A 381 14.51 22.17 -8.58
C ARG A 381 14.93 23.10 -7.42
N PHE A 382 13.98 23.53 -6.61
CA PHE A 382 14.17 24.46 -5.50
C PHE A 382 14.30 23.77 -4.13
N GLY A 383 14.37 22.43 -4.11
CA GLY A 383 14.46 21.62 -2.91
C GLY A 383 13.17 20.85 -2.59
N GLN A 384 13.16 20.20 -1.43
CA GLN A 384 12.04 19.38 -0.97
C GLN A 384 10.84 20.25 -0.53
N LEU A 385 9.70 19.99 -1.16
CA LEU A 385 8.36 20.46 -0.82
C LEU A 385 7.63 19.37 -0.02
N THR A 386 7.07 19.78 1.12
CA THR A 386 6.19 18.94 1.93
C THR A 386 4.78 19.50 1.88
N TYR A 387 3.86 18.79 1.26
CA TYR A 387 2.45 19.15 1.25
C TYR A 387 1.79 18.74 2.57
N MET A 388 1.09 19.69 3.16
CA MET A 388 0.47 19.55 4.47
C MET A 388 -0.97 20.05 4.43
N ARG A 389 -1.88 19.29 5.05
CA ARG A 389 -3.22 19.75 5.40
C ARG A 389 -3.26 20.15 6.87
N VAL A 390 -3.77 21.34 7.16
CA VAL A 390 -4.00 21.80 8.54
C VAL A 390 -5.40 21.40 8.97
N TYR A 391 -5.53 20.71 10.10
CA TYR A 391 -6.83 20.27 10.64
C TYR A 391 -7.34 21.20 11.73
N GLN A 392 -6.46 21.68 12.61
CA GLN A 392 -6.79 22.64 13.64
C GLN A 392 -5.62 23.60 13.88
N GLY A 393 -5.93 24.78 14.41
CA GLY A 393 -4.96 25.86 14.61
C GLY A 393 -4.54 26.55 13.32
N SER A 394 -3.53 27.40 13.43
CA SER A 394 -3.00 28.16 12.28
C SER A 394 -1.49 28.02 12.15
N LEU A 395 -1.02 27.91 10.92
CA LEU A 395 0.40 27.80 10.60
C LEU A 395 0.85 29.09 9.93
N LYS A 396 1.87 29.75 10.49
CA LYS A 396 2.42 31.01 9.97
C LYS A 396 3.87 30.82 9.54
N LYS A 397 4.31 31.63 8.58
CA LYS A 397 5.71 31.70 8.17
C LYS A 397 6.59 32.01 9.38
N SER A 398 7.75 31.35 9.47
CA SER A 398 8.71 31.44 10.58
C SER A 398 8.28 30.80 11.90
N ASN A 399 7.10 30.19 12.00
CA ASN A 399 6.72 29.43 13.19
C ASN A 399 7.60 28.20 13.38
N LEU A 400 7.76 27.78 14.64
CA LEU A 400 8.38 26.52 15.01
C LEU A 400 7.29 25.46 15.11
N ILE A 401 7.48 24.36 14.38
CA ILE A 401 6.63 23.17 14.41
C ILE A 401 7.41 21.96 14.89
N TYR A 402 6.70 20.95 15.38
CA TYR A 402 7.26 19.77 16.01
C TYR A 402 6.73 18.53 15.30
N ASN A 403 7.62 17.64 14.86
CA ASN A 403 7.20 16.35 14.32
C ASN A 403 6.79 15.44 15.48
N ALA A 404 5.53 14.99 15.50
CA ALA A 404 4.97 14.18 16.57
C ALA A 404 5.67 12.81 16.72
N ARG A 405 6.17 12.23 15.61
CA ARG A 405 6.84 10.91 15.62
C ARG A 405 8.29 11.01 16.06
N THR A 406 9.04 12.01 15.58
CA THR A 406 10.49 12.11 15.85
C THR A 406 10.84 13.10 16.96
N GLY A 407 9.88 13.91 17.44
CA GLY A 407 10.11 14.99 18.41
C GLY A 407 10.99 16.13 17.88
N LYS A 408 11.33 16.14 16.59
CA LYS A 408 12.25 17.12 16.01
C LYS A 408 11.54 18.45 15.80
N LYS A 409 12.20 19.54 16.23
CA LYS A 409 11.74 20.91 16.00
C LYS A 409 12.21 21.38 14.63
N VAL A 410 11.29 21.94 13.84
CA VAL A 410 11.56 22.48 12.52
C VAL A 410 10.98 23.88 12.44
N LYS A 411 11.77 24.84 11.95
CA LYS A 411 11.28 26.19 11.67
C LYS A 411 10.73 26.22 10.25
N VAL A 412 9.54 26.77 10.07
CA VAL A 412 8.89 26.93 8.76
C VAL A 412 9.55 28.09 8.01
N PRO A 413 10.37 27.85 6.97
CA PRO A 413 11.12 28.92 6.32
C PRO A 413 10.22 29.70 5.35
N ARG A 414 9.37 29.00 4.60
CA ARG A 414 8.52 29.52 3.54
C ARG A 414 7.28 28.64 3.42
N LEU A 415 6.11 29.27 3.37
CA LEU A 415 4.83 28.65 3.08
C LEU A 415 4.40 29.08 1.69
N VAL A 416 3.97 28.11 0.88
CA VAL A 416 3.46 28.38 -0.45
C VAL A 416 2.14 27.64 -0.69
N ARG A 417 1.29 28.25 -1.50
CA ARG A 417 0.16 27.57 -2.13
C ARG A 417 0.57 27.21 -3.56
N MET A 418 0.37 25.94 -3.92
CA MET A 418 0.74 25.43 -5.24
C MET A 418 -0.37 25.74 -6.25
N HIS A 419 0.02 26.38 -7.35
CA HIS A 419 -0.85 26.70 -8.49
C HIS A 419 -0.35 25.96 -9.72
N SER A 420 -0.68 24.68 -9.83
CA SER A 420 -0.09 23.82 -10.87
C SER A 420 1.45 23.88 -10.77
N ASN A 421 2.14 24.56 -11.70
CA ASN A 421 3.60 24.71 -11.69
C ASN A 421 4.09 26.04 -11.10
N GLU A 422 3.19 26.95 -10.72
CA GLU A 422 3.51 28.26 -10.15
C GLU A 422 3.32 28.24 -8.63
N MET A 423 4.14 29.02 -7.91
CA MET A 423 4.14 29.06 -6.45
C MET A 423 3.70 30.44 -5.97
N GLU A 424 2.64 30.49 -5.17
CA GLU A 424 2.20 31.71 -4.49
C GLU A 424 2.68 31.70 -3.04
N ASP A 425 3.44 32.73 -2.64
CA ASP A 425 3.87 32.92 -1.27
C ASP A 425 2.70 33.35 -0.37
N ILE A 426 2.53 32.64 0.75
CA ILE A 426 1.50 32.95 1.74
C ILE A 426 2.12 33.19 3.12
N GLU A 427 1.53 34.10 3.91
CA GLU A 427 2.02 34.42 5.26
C GLU A 427 1.47 33.47 6.32
N SER A 428 0.22 33.04 6.17
CA SER A 428 -0.46 32.16 7.11
C SER A 428 -1.49 31.28 6.41
N ILE A 429 -1.73 30.10 6.98
CA ILE A 429 -2.77 29.16 6.56
C ILE A 429 -3.60 28.71 7.76
N GLY A 430 -4.92 28.60 7.55
CA GLY A 430 -5.88 28.21 8.57
C GLY A 430 -6.29 26.73 8.48
N PRO A 431 -7.15 26.27 9.40
CA PRO A 431 -7.64 24.90 9.40
C PRO A 431 -8.54 24.64 8.19
N GLY A 432 -8.48 23.42 7.68
CA GLY A 432 -9.13 22.96 6.46
C GLY A 432 -8.29 23.13 5.20
N GLU A 433 -7.31 24.03 5.17
CA GLU A 433 -6.54 24.35 3.96
C GLU A 433 -5.31 23.45 3.76
N ILE A 434 -4.84 23.39 2.51
CA ILE A 434 -3.65 22.66 2.07
C ILE A 434 -2.56 23.66 1.65
N CYS A 435 -1.33 23.46 2.12
CA CYS A 435 -0.14 24.21 1.69
C CYS A 435 1.03 23.27 1.38
N ALA A 436 2.07 23.82 0.77
CA ALA A 436 3.38 23.20 0.71
C ALA A 436 4.41 24.02 1.52
N ILE A 437 5.31 23.31 2.20
CA ILE A 437 6.37 23.87 3.03
C ILE A 437 7.73 23.48 2.45
N PHE A 438 8.63 24.45 2.36
CA PHE A 438 10.01 24.23 1.92
C PHE A 438 10.92 23.74 3.04
N GLY A 439 11.84 22.83 2.71
CA GLY A 439 13.00 22.52 3.56
C GLY A 439 12.65 21.80 4.86
N VAL A 440 11.45 21.22 4.95
CA VAL A 440 11.04 20.35 6.05
C VAL A 440 11.35 18.92 5.65
N GLU A 441 12.37 18.33 6.27
CA GLU A 441 12.63 16.89 6.12
C GLU A 441 11.66 16.09 6.99
N CYS A 442 10.81 15.30 6.35
CA CYS A 442 9.91 14.36 7.01
C CYS A 442 9.60 13.16 6.14
N SER A 443 8.81 12.23 6.68
CA SER A 443 8.22 11.12 5.94
C SER A 443 6.75 11.44 5.64
N SER A 444 6.23 10.90 4.54
CA SER A 444 4.78 10.97 4.28
C SER A 444 4.01 10.29 5.42
N GLY A 445 2.94 10.94 5.89
CA GLY A 445 2.15 10.51 7.04
C GLY A 445 2.58 11.11 8.38
N ASP A 446 3.68 11.87 8.43
CA ASP A 446 4.11 12.53 9.66
C ASP A 446 3.14 13.66 10.07
N THR A 447 2.82 13.72 11.36
CA THR A 447 2.02 14.80 11.95
C THR A 447 2.91 15.88 12.55
N PHE A 448 2.54 17.14 12.35
CA PHE A 448 3.20 18.31 12.89
C PHE A 448 2.29 19.08 13.84
N THR A 449 2.82 19.42 15.01
CA THR A 449 2.14 20.24 16.03
C THR A 449 2.93 21.51 16.35
N ASP A 450 2.35 22.42 17.12
CA ASP A 450 3.05 23.59 17.67
C ASP A 450 3.90 23.28 18.93
N GLY A 451 3.91 22.01 19.35
CA GLY A 451 4.62 21.54 20.55
C GLY A 451 3.85 21.72 21.86
N SER A 452 2.64 22.30 21.82
CA SER A 452 1.74 22.34 22.98
C SER A 452 0.92 21.07 23.14
N THR A 453 0.77 20.30 22.05
CA THR A 453 0.06 19.02 22.02
C THR A 453 0.93 17.89 21.52
N SER A 454 0.63 16.68 21.99
CA SER A 454 1.25 15.40 21.65
C SER A 454 0.40 14.60 20.65
N PHE A 455 -0.44 15.27 19.87
CA PHE A 455 -1.36 14.62 18.94
C PHE A 455 -0.64 14.11 17.69
N SER A 456 -0.96 12.87 17.31
CA SER A 456 -0.60 12.26 16.04
C SER A 456 -1.85 11.85 15.29
N MET A 457 -1.93 12.17 14.01
CA MET A 457 -2.99 11.61 13.16
C MET A 457 -2.82 10.10 13.03
N THR A 458 -3.93 9.40 12.80
CA THR A 458 -3.93 7.97 12.51
C THR A 458 -3.08 7.67 11.28
N SER A 459 -2.23 6.63 11.37
CA SER A 459 -1.41 6.16 10.26
C SER A 459 -2.27 5.73 9.09
N MET A 460 -1.82 6.00 7.87
CA MET A 460 -2.44 5.44 6.68
C MET A 460 -2.27 3.91 6.64
N PHE A 461 -3.21 3.24 5.98
CA PHE A 461 -3.03 1.82 5.66
C PHE A 461 -1.96 1.68 4.57
N VAL A 462 -0.86 1.00 4.90
CA VAL A 462 0.21 0.70 3.94
C VAL A 462 0.10 -0.79 3.58
N PRO A 463 -0.27 -1.13 2.33
CA PRO A 463 -0.32 -2.51 1.90
C PRO A 463 1.08 -3.13 1.84
N GLU A 464 1.15 -4.45 2.02
CA GLU A 464 2.40 -5.19 1.89
C GLU A 464 2.84 -5.29 0.42
N PRO A 465 4.13 -5.08 0.11
CA PRO A 465 4.63 -5.20 -1.26
C PRO A 465 4.50 -6.63 -1.80
N VAL A 466 4.11 -6.78 -3.07
CA VAL A 466 3.83 -8.08 -3.69
C VAL A 466 4.90 -8.55 -4.68
N ILE A 467 5.83 -7.68 -5.07
CA ILE A 467 6.94 -8.02 -5.98
C ILE A 467 8.25 -7.52 -5.39
N SER A 468 9.30 -8.32 -5.56
CA SER A 468 10.68 -7.97 -5.21
C SER A 468 11.61 -8.17 -6.41
N LEU A 469 12.53 -7.22 -6.62
CA LEU A 469 13.56 -7.25 -7.66
C LEU A 469 14.93 -6.95 -7.03
N ALA A 470 15.98 -7.62 -7.51
CA ALA A 470 17.34 -7.21 -7.22
C ALA A 470 17.69 -6.01 -8.11
N ILE A 471 18.29 -4.98 -7.52
CA ILE A 471 18.74 -3.79 -8.24
C ILE A 471 20.24 -3.58 -8.04
N LYS A 472 20.93 -3.23 -9.12
CA LYS A 472 22.35 -2.90 -9.10
C LYS A 472 22.63 -1.71 -10.00
N ALA A 473 23.44 -0.76 -9.53
CA ALA A 473 23.94 0.31 -10.37
C ALA A 473 24.91 -0.23 -11.44
N ASN A 474 24.77 0.25 -12.67
CA ASN A 474 25.70 -0.06 -13.75
C ASN A 474 27.01 0.72 -13.52
N GLY A 475 28.15 0.02 -13.52
CA GLY A 475 29.45 0.63 -13.31
C GLY A 475 29.82 0.84 -11.83
N ILE A 476 30.42 2.00 -11.50
CA ILE A 476 30.85 2.34 -10.13
C ILE A 476 29.65 2.92 -9.37
N GLU A 477 29.34 2.34 -8.21
CA GLU A 477 28.29 2.85 -7.33
C GLU A 477 28.60 4.29 -6.89
N THR A 478 27.75 5.21 -7.32
CA THR A 478 27.81 6.62 -6.89
C THR A 478 26.99 6.79 -5.61
N PRO A 479 27.33 7.78 -4.74
CA PRO A 479 26.49 8.13 -3.60
C PRO A 479 25.05 8.53 -3.96
N ASN A 480 24.77 8.81 -5.24
CA ASN A 480 23.42 9.10 -5.74
C ASN A 480 22.50 7.89 -5.62
N PHE A 481 23.02 6.66 -5.78
CA PHE A 481 22.21 5.44 -5.69
C PHE A 481 21.58 5.29 -4.31
N SER A 482 22.38 5.32 -3.25
CA SER A 482 21.89 5.23 -1.87
C SER A 482 21.02 6.43 -1.49
N ARG A 483 21.28 7.63 -2.03
CA ARG A 483 20.44 8.81 -1.80
C ARG A 483 19.06 8.65 -2.44
N ALA A 484 18.98 8.16 -3.68
CA ALA A 484 17.73 7.94 -4.38
C ALA A 484 16.85 6.91 -3.66
N LEU A 485 17.43 5.75 -3.28
CA LEU A 485 16.70 4.70 -2.56
C LEU A 485 16.12 5.18 -1.23
N ASN A 486 16.92 5.87 -0.41
CA ASN A 486 16.45 6.42 0.86
C ASN A 486 15.37 7.48 0.67
N ARG A 487 15.43 8.27 -0.41
CA ARG A 487 14.38 9.25 -0.71
C ARG A 487 13.10 8.56 -1.12
N PHE A 488 13.15 7.63 -2.07
CA PHE A 488 11.95 6.93 -2.54
C PHE A 488 11.25 6.18 -1.41
N GLN A 489 11.99 5.62 -0.46
CA GLN A 489 11.42 5.00 0.73
C GLN A 489 10.72 6.00 1.68
N LYS A 490 11.20 7.25 1.75
CA LYS A 490 10.51 8.33 2.51
C LYS A 490 9.28 8.86 1.77
N GLU A 491 9.35 8.88 0.44
CA GLU A 491 8.28 9.34 -0.45
C GLU A 491 7.13 8.34 -0.52
N ASP A 492 7.43 7.04 -0.56
CA ASP A 492 6.45 5.95 -0.65
C ASP A 492 6.78 4.82 0.34
N PRO A 493 5.94 4.60 1.37
CA PRO A 493 6.15 3.54 2.36
C PRO A 493 5.96 2.11 1.80
N THR A 494 5.34 1.94 0.62
CA THR A 494 5.25 0.64 -0.06
C THR A 494 6.52 0.27 -0.81
N PHE A 495 7.37 1.25 -1.13
CA PHE A 495 8.68 1.00 -1.72
C PHE A 495 9.68 0.63 -0.62
N ARG A 496 9.92 -0.68 -0.45
CA ARG A 496 10.84 -1.19 0.57
C ARG A 496 12.18 -1.55 -0.02
N VAL A 497 13.24 -1.14 0.65
CA VAL A 497 14.62 -1.47 0.29
C VAL A 497 15.25 -2.23 1.44
N HIS A 498 15.87 -3.37 1.15
CA HIS A 498 16.70 -4.08 2.10
C HIS A 498 17.92 -4.69 1.41
N LEU A 499 19.00 -4.86 2.16
CA LEU A 499 20.16 -5.62 1.72
C LEU A 499 19.95 -7.06 2.17
N ASP A 500 19.89 -7.99 1.22
CA ASP A 500 19.83 -9.40 1.55
C ASP A 500 21.17 -9.85 2.14
N GLN A 501 21.15 -10.44 3.34
CA GLN A 501 22.37 -10.74 4.09
C GLN A 501 23.20 -11.86 3.45
N GLU A 502 22.54 -12.77 2.72
CA GLU A 502 23.17 -13.95 2.13
C GLU A 502 23.74 -13.67 0.73
N SER A 503 22.94 -13.11 -0.17
CA SER A 503 23.37 -12.73 -1.51
C SER A 503 24.18 -11.43 -1.54
N LYS A 504 24.05 -10.57 -0.51
CA LYS A 504 24.59 -9.21 -0.45
C LYS A 504 24.09 -8.32 -1.59
N GLU A 505 22.93 -8.64 -2.15
CA GLU A 505 22.26 -7.85 -3.18
C GLU A 505 21.27 -6.87 -2.54
N THR A 506 21.16 -5.68 -3.12
CA THR A 506 20.14 -4.71 -2.74
C THR A 506 18.82 -5.14 -3.39
N ILE A 507 17.83 -5.48 -2.56
CA ILE A 507 16.49 -5.89 -3.01
C ILE A 507 15.51 -4.73 -2.81
N ILE A 508 14.82 -4.38 -3.89
CA ILE A 508 13.71 -3.43 -3.87
C ILE A 508 12.39 -4.20 -3.96
N SER A 509 11.39 -3.80 -3.18
CA SER A 509 10.06 -4.40 -3.19
C SER A 509 9.00 -3.32 -3.38
N GLY A 510 7.93 -3.66 -4.11
CA GLY A 510 6.86 -2.75 -4.43
C GLY A 510 5.54 -3.43 -4.79
N MET A 511 4.55 -2.62 -5.17
CA MET A 511 3.17 -3.05 -5.42
C MET A 511 2.95 -3.74 -6.77
N GLY A 512 3.91 -3.67 -7.69
CA GLY A 512 3.80 -4.26 -9.02
C GLY A 512 5.07 -4.05 -9.85
N GLU A 513 5.07 -4.58 -11.08
CA GLU A 513 6.23 -4.49 -11.96
C GLU A 513 6.37 -3.08 -12.54
N LEU A 514 5.26 -2.48 -12.95
CA LEU A 514 5.23 -1.10 -13.44
C LEU A 514 5.65 -0.11 -12.33
N HIS A 515 5.27 -0.40 -11.08
CA HIS A 515 5.75 0.35 -9.91
C HIS A 515 7.29 0.44 -9.88
N LEU A 516 7.95 -0.72 -9.92
CA LEU A 516 9.41 -0.81 -9.81
C LEU A 516 10.11 -0.29 -11.08
N GLU A 517 9.56 -0.53 -12.27
CA GLU A 517 10.06 0.02 -13.54
C GLU A 517 10.12 1.54 -13.50
N ILE A 518 9.06 2.19 -13.01
CA ILE A 518 9.01 3.65 -12.88
C ILE A 518 10.06 4.16 -11.89
N TYR A 519 10.24 3.50 -10.74
CA TYR A 519 11.28 3.91 -9.79
C TYR A 519 12.70 3.75 -10.36
N VAL A 520 12.97 2.69 -11.12
CA VAL A 520 14.26 2.49 -11.80
C VAL A 520 14.50 3.59 -12.83
N GLU A 521 13.49 3.92 -13.63
CA GLU A 521 13.61 4.98 -14.64
C GLU A 521 13.71 6.37 -14.01
N ARG A 522 13.06 6.61 -12.85
CA ARG A 522 13.28 7.81 -12.03
C ARG A 522 14.71 7.90 -11.50
N MET A 523 15.36 6.81 -11.08
CA MET A 523 16.79 6.84 -10.71
C MET A 523 17.66 7.28 -11.89
N ARG A 524 17.33 6.80 -13.09
CA ARG A 524 18.05 7.15 -14.31
C ARG A 524 17.88 8.62 -14.68
N ARG A 525 16.65 9.14 -14.67
CA ARG A 525 16.35 10.52 -15.10
C ARG A 525 16.64 11.57 -14.02
N GLU A 526 16.26 11.33 -12.77
CA GLU A 526 16.42 12.31 -11.67
C GLU A 526 17.82 12.28 -11.06
N TYR A 527 18.44 11.09 -10.94
CA TYR A 527 19.71 10.92 -10.23
C TYR A 527 20.90 10.57 -11.12
N ASN A 528 20.66 10.42 -12.43
CA ASN A 528 21.66 10.00 -13.41
C ASN A 528 22.36 8.69 -13.02
N VAL A 529 21.60 7.75 -12.42
CA VAL A 529 22.08 6.42 -12.05
C VAL A 529 21.39 5.41 -12.94
N ASP A 530 22.15 4.83 -13.87
CA ASP A 530 21.66 3.71 -14.68
C ASP A 530 21.70 2.43 -13.84
N CYS A 531 20.58 1.73 -13.76
CA CYS A 531 20.40 0.57 -12.89
C CYS A 531 19.94 -0.63 -13.70
N ALA A 532 20.56 -1.78 -13.47
CA ALA A 532 20.06 -3.06 -13.95
C ALA A 532 19.19 -3.72 -12.88
N THR A 533 18.05 -4.26 -13.30
CA THR A 533 17.18 -5.09 -12.46
C THR A 533 17.28 -6.56 -12.84
N GLY A 534 17.09 -7.42 -11.86
CA GLY A 534 17.09 -8.87 -12.04
C GLY A 534 16.21 -9.56 -11.01
N LYS A 535 16.01 -10.87 -11.20
CA LYS A 535 15.35 -11.69 -10.17
C LYS A 535 16.25 -11.74 -8.92
N PRO A 536 15.69 -11.52 -7.72
CA PRO A 536 16.39 -11.79 -6.48
C PRO A 536 16.98 -13.20 -6.48
N ARG A 537 18.21 -13.34 -5.99
CA ARG A 537 18.79 -14.66 -5.79
C ARG A 537 18.01 -15.39 -4.71
N VAL A 538 17.52 -16.58 -5.06
CA VAL A 538 16.90 -17.49 -4.12
C VAL A 538 17.99 -18.09 -3.24
N ALA A 539 17.80 -18.01 -1.92
CA ALA A 539 18.66 -18.65 -0.93
C ALA A 539 18.46 -20.17 -0.97
N PHE A 540 19.11 -20.85 -1.91
CA PHE A 540 19.19 -22.31 -1.90
C PHE A 540 20.11 -22.78 -0.78
N ARG A 541 19.90 -24.01 -0.28
CA ARG A 541 20.79 -24.68 0.66
C ARG A 541 21.28 -26.00 0.08
N GLU A 542 22.35 -26.55 0.61
CA GLU A 542 22.75 -27.92 0.29
C GLU A 542 22.62 -28.79 1.54
N THR A 543 22.24 -30.05 1.37
CA THR A 543 22.22 -31.02 2.47
C THR A 543 22.62 -32.41 1.98
N ILE A 544 22.72 -33.37 2.89
CA ILE A 544 23.01 -34.77 2.59
C ILE A 544 21.78 -35.63 2.81
N SER A 545 21.62 -36.68 2.00
CA SER A 545 20.47 -37.59 2.09
C SER A 545 20.78 -38.90 2.81
N LYS A 546 22.08 -39.26 2.91
CA LYS A 546 22.53 -40.52 3.51
C LYS A 546 23.72 -40.29 4.42
N ARG A 547 23.92 -41.21 5.37
CA ARG A 547 25.14 -41.25 6.18
C ARG A 547 26.34 -41.66 5.32
N ALA A 548 27.48 -41.00 5.52
CA ALA A 548 28.76 -41.36 4.91
C ALA A 548 29.88 -41.36 5.94
N ASP A 549 30.61 -42.48 6.04
CA ASP A 549 31.82 -42.55 6.85
C ASP A 549 33.01 -41.91 6.11
N PHE A 550 33.94 -41.32 6.84
CA PHE A 550 35.14 -40.70 6.27
C PHE A 550 36.39 -41.03 7.09
N THR A 551 37.53 -41.06 6.41
CA THR A 551 38.85 -41.12 7.03
C THR A 551 39.79 -40.31 6.16
N TYR A 552 40.24 -39.18 6.68
CA TYR A 552 41.07 -38.23 5.92
C TYR A 552 42.39 -37.99 6.64
N VAL A 553 43.48 -38.00 5.87
CA VAL A 553 44.84 -37.70 6.36
C VAL A 553 45.35 -36.48 5.62
N HIS A 554 45.48 -35.37 6.34
CA HIS A 554 46.16 -34.17 5.84
C HIS A 554 47.65 -34.29 6.11
N LYS A 555 48.45 -34.50 5.06
CA LYS A 555 49.93 -34.50 5.15
C LYS A 555 50.52 -33.54 4.12
N LYS A 556 51.19 -32.48 4.58
CA LYS A 556 51.99 -31.58 3.72
C LYS A 556 53.39 -31.42 4.30
N GLN A 557 54.39 -31.59 3.43
CA GLN A 557 55.79 -31.43 3.78
C GLN A 557 56.41 -30.40 2.82
N THR A 558 56.36 -29.13 3.21
CA THR A 558 56.92 -28.01 2.43
C THR A 558 58.07 -27.38 3.21
N GLY A 559 59.31 -27.87 3.06
CA GLY A 559 60.57 -27.24 3.49
C GLY A 559 60.77 -26.78 4.96
N GLY A 560 59.73 -26.70 5.78
CA GLY A 560 59.69 -26.25 7.18
C GLY A 560 58.81 -27.17 8.05
N ALA A 561 58.22 -26.65 9.14
CA ALA A 561 57.38 -27.43 10.05
C ALA A 561 56.28 -28.18 9.27
N GLY A 562 56.22 -29.51 9.43
CA GLY A 562 55.28 -30.35 8.72
C GLY A 562 53.83 -30.06 9.13
N GLN A 563 52.89 -30.44 8.28
CA GLN A 563 51.47 -30.50 8.66
C GLN A 563 51.01 -31.96 8.62
N TYR A 564 50.57 -32.46 9.76
CA TYR A 564 49.97 -33.78 9.90
C TYR A 564 48.69 -33.71 10.74
N ALA A 565 47.59 -34.23 10.22
CA ALA A 565 46.37 -34.48 10.99
C ALA A 565 45.56 -35.60 10.33
N LYS A 566 45.05 -36.54 11.13
CA LYS A 566 44.12 -37.57 10.69
C LYS A 566 42.80 -37.42 11.45
N VAL A 567 41.69 -37.39 10.71
CA VAL A 567 40.33 -37.36 11.27
C VAL A 567 39.50 -38.48 10.67
N ALA A 568 38.76 -39.20 11.50
CA ALA A 568 37.90 -40.30 11.11
C ALA A 568 36.57 -40.26 11.87
N GLY A 569 35.49 -40.58 11.16
CA GLY A 569 34.15 -40.39 11.68
C GLY A 569 33.09 -40.61 10.61
N TYR A 570 31.93 -40.00 10.79
CA TYR A 570 30.88 -39.99 9.77
C TYR A 570 30.08 -38.70 9.80
N ILE A 571 29.45 -38.39 8.67
CA ILE A 571 28.42 -37.37 8.58
C ILE A 571 27.07 -38.04 8.35
N GLU A 572 26.01 -37.49 8.94
CA GLU A 572 24.64 -37.97 8.74
C GLU A 572 23.63 -36.81 8.65
N PRO A 573 22.51 -36.99 7.94
CA PRO A 573 21.46 -35.98 7.89
C PRO A 573 20.89 -35.72 9.28
N MET A 574 20.56 -34.46 9.57
CA MET A 574 19.96 -34.04 10.84
C MET A 574 18.78 -33.12 10.58
N GLU A 575 17.69 -33.34 11.31
CA GLU A 575 16.56 -32.42 11.37
C GLU A 575 16.84 -31.30 12.38
N MET A 576 16.08 -30.20 12.29
CA MET A 576 16.21 -29.08 13.20
C MET A 576 15.94 -29.53 14.65
N ASP A 577 16.90 -29.31 15.53
CA ASP A 577 16.81 -29.68 16.93
C ASP A 577 15.77 -28.79 17.65
N PRO A 578 14.72 -29.36 18.26
CA PRO A 578 13.68 -28.60 18.96
C PRO A 578 14.19 -27.80 20.17
N GLU A 579 15.29 -28.22 20.80
CA GLU A 579 15.83 -27.58 22.00
C GLU A 579 16.81 -26.44 21.67
N THR A 580 17.63 -26.62 20.64
CA THR A 580 18.67 -25.65 20.27
C THR A 580 18.29 -24.76 19.09
N GLY A 581 17.27 -25.14 18.31
CA GLY A 581 16.86 -24.45 17.08
C GLY A 581 17.90 -24.51 15.96
N LYS A 582 18.90 -25.38 16.06
CA LYS A 582 19.97 -25.56 15.07
C LYS A 582 19.74 -26.80 14.23
N ASP A 583 20.14 -26.71 12.96
CA ASP A 583 20.08 -27.79 11.98
C ASP A 583 21.47 -28.38 11.66
N VAL A 584 22.50 -27.97 12.40
CA VAL A 584 23.87 -28.46 12.29
C VAL A 584 24.43 -28.79 13.66
N MET A 585 25.15 -29.90 13.77
CA MET A 585 25.68 -30.39 15.05
C MET A 585 27.06 -31.02 14.89
N PHE A 586 27.96 -30.69 15.79
CA PHE A 586 29.26 -31.36 15.95
C PHE A 586 29.23 -32.23 17.21
N GLU A 587 29.52 -33.51 17.06
CA GLU A 587 29.58 -34.47 18.16
C GLU A 587 30.95 -35.13 18.23
N ASN A 588 31.57 -35.11 19.41
CA ASN A 588 32.85 -35.76 19.65
C ASN A 588 32.66 -37.00 20.52
N VAL A 589 32.95 -38.17 19.96
CA VAL A 589 32.82 -39.49 20.61
C VAL A 589 34.20 -40.16 20.77
N ILE A 590 35.29 -39.41 20.66
CA ILE A 590 36.65 -39.95 20.82
C ILE A 590 36.83 -40.54 22.23
N MET A 591 37.21 -41.81 22.28
CA MET A 591 37.60 -42.52 23.51
C MET A 591 39.12 -42.76 23.50
N GLY A 592 39.83 -42.38 24.58
CA GLY A 592 41.23 -42.78 24.78
C GLY A 592 42.32 -41.83 24.25
N GLY A 593 42.00 -40.59 23.88
CA GLY A 593 43.01 -39.54 23.64
C GLY A 593 43.81 -39.68 22.33
N THR A 594 43.28 -40.36 21.31
CA THR A 594 43.90 -40.46 19.96
C THR A 594 44.06 -39.10 19.27
N ILE A 595 43.28 -38.10 19.68
CA ILE A 595 43.51 -36.68 19.37
C ILE A 595 43.56 -35.91 20.70
N PRO A 596 44.61 -35.10 20.95
CA PRO A 596 44.67 -34.21 22.10
C PRO A 596 43.47 -33.26 22.16
N SER A 597 42.91 -33.04 23.36
CA SER A 597 41.66 -32.30 23.53
C SER A 597 41.73 -30.83 23.09
N ASN A 598 42.93 -30.24 23.10
CA ASN A 598 43.19 -28.89 22.61
C ASN A 598 42.97 -28.73 21.10
N TYR A 599 42.98 -29.82 20.32
CA TYR A 599 42.72 -29.74 18.87
C TYR A 599 41.25 -29.95 18.49
N ILE A 600 40.39 -30.42 19.41
CA ILE A 600 38.96 -30.63 19.12
C ILE A 600 38.25 -29.33 18.70
N PRO A 601 38.45 -28.17 19.36
CA PRO A 601 37.85 -26.91 18.92
C PRO A 601 38.29 -26.50 17.50
N ALA A 602 39.51 -26.87 17.08
CA ALA A 602 39.99 -26.60 15.73
C ALA A 602 39.29 -27.48 14.67
N ILE A 603 38.95 -28.72 15.02
CA ILE A 603 38.13 -29.63 14.19
C ILE A 603 36.72 -29.06 14.08
N GLU A 604 36.09 -28.73 15.20
CA GLU A 604 34.75 -28.13 15.23
C GLU A 604 34.68 -26.86 14.38
N LYS A 605 35.66 -25.96 14.53
CA LYS A 605 35.78 -24.77 13.70
C LYS A 605 35.96 -25.09 12.21
N GLY A 606 36.76 -26.10 11.89
CA GLY A 606 36.92 -26.59 10.51
C GLY A 606 35.64 -27.16 9.92
N PHE A 607 34.79 -27.80 10.73
CA PHE A 607 33.46 -28.26 10.32
C PHE A 607 32.54 -27.07 9.97
N TYR A 608 32.40 -26.08 10.87
CA TYR A 608 31.55 -24.91 10.59
C TYR A 608 32.00 -24.12 9.35
N GLU A 609 33.29 -24.03 9.10
CA GLU A 609 33.81 -23.40 7.87
C GLU A 609 33.57 -24.23 6.61
N ALA A 610 33.52 -25.55 6.74
CA ALA A 610 33.17 -26.42 5.61
C ALA A 610 31.69 -26.27 5.21
N LEU A 611 30.83 -25.86 6.14
CA LEU A 611 29.41 -25.61 5.89
C LEU A 611 29.14 -24.31 5.13
N GLU A 612 30.02 -23.30 5.21
CA GLU A 612 29.80 -21.99 4.56
C GLU A 612 29.68 -22.08 3.03
N LYS A 613 30.37 -23.06 2.42
CA LYS A 613 30.41 -23.19 0.96
C LYS A 613 30.31 -24.64 0.52
N GLY A 614 29.11 -24.98 0.03
CA GLY A 614 28.80 -26.27 -0.57
C GLY A 614 29.58 -26.57 -1.84
N THR A 615 29.58 -27.85 -2.21
CA THR A 615 30.35 -28.35 -3.36
C THR A 615 29.52 -28.53 -4.63
N LEU A 616 28.18 -28.57 -4.51
CA LEU A 616 27.28 -28.74 -5.66
C LEU A 616 27.03 -27.41 -6.37
N THR A 617 26.56 -26.43 -5.61
CA THR A 617 26.07 -25.12 -6.07
C THR A 617 26.78 -23.95 -5.40
N GLY A 618 27.61 -24.22 -4.39
CA GLY A 618 28.35 -23.20 -3.66
C GLY A 618 27.53 -22.48 -2.60
N ASN A 619 26.34 -22.98 -2.29
CA ASN A 619 25.46 -22.45 -1.26
C ASN A 619 25.79 -23.04 0.11
N PRO A 620 25.39 -22.40 1.22
CA PRO A 620 25.69 -22.93 2.54
C PRO A 620 24.97 -24.26 2.79
N ILE A 621 25.63 -25.13 3.54
CA ILE A 621 25.15 -26.47 3.87
C ILE A 621 24.39 -26.42 5.19
N SER A 622 23.21 -27.05 5.22
CA SER A 622 22.36 -27.19 6.40
C SER A 622 21.93 -28.65 6.61
N GLY A 623 21.42 -28.97 7.80
CA GLY A 623 20.87 -30.30 8.08
C GLY A 623 21.93 -31.40 8.21
N VAL A 624 23.10 -31.10 8.76
CA VAL A 624 24.23 -32.05 8.82
C VAL A 624 24.76 -32.20 10.24
N ARG A 625 24.87 -33.45 10.68
CA ARG A 625 25.60 -33.83 11.89
C ARG A 625 26.96 -34.41 11.53
N PHE A 626 28.01 -33.89 12.16
CA PHE A 626 29.37 -34.39 12.05
C PHE A 626 29.77 -35.12 13.34
N VAL A 627 30.06 -36.41 13.24
CA VAL A 627 30.44 -37.25 14.38
C VAL A 627 31.90 -37.66 14.26
N LEU A 628 32.73 -37.14 15.16
CA LEU A 628 34.15 -37.48 15.26
C LEU A 628 34.32 -38.72 16.14
N LYS A 629 34.87 -39.80 15.57
CA LYS A 629 35.05 -41.09 16.27
C LYS A 629 36.49 -41.40 16.60
N ASP A 630 37.40 -41.07 15.70
CA ASP A 630 38.81 -41.44 15.82
C ASP A 630 39.69 -40.48 15.01
N GLY A 631 41.00 -40.57 15.17
CA GLY A 631 41.95 -39.80 14.40
C GLY A 631 43.38 -40.12 14.76
N GLY A 632 44.28 -39.20 14.41
CA GLY A 632 45.68 -39.34 14.74
C GLY A 632 46.42 -38.02 14.60
N TYR A 633 47.41 -37.85 15.45
CA TYR A 633 48.30 -36.69 15.47
C TYR A 633 49.75 -37.12 15.44
N HIS A 634 50.62 -36.18 15.10
CA HIS A 634 52.07 -36.31 15.19
C HIS A 634 52.57 -35.23 16.15
N ILE A 635 53.50 -35.59 17.02
CA ILE A 635 53.91 -34.73 18.15
C ILE A 635 54.50 -33.39 17.66
N VAL A 636 55.17 -33.39 16.50
CA VAL A 636 55.88 -32.22 15.97
C VAL A 636 55.12 -31.54 14.82
N ASP A 637 54.40 -32.32 14.01
CA ASP A 637 53.81 -31.83 12.75
C ASP A 637 52.30 -31.54 12.88
N SER A 638 51.67 -31.84 14.01
CA SER A 638 50.27 -31.50 14.23
C SER A 638 50.09 -30.11 14.80
N SER A 639 49.17 -29.36 14.21
CA SER A 639 48.78 -28.01 14.61
C SER A 639 47.26 -27.85 14.47
N GLU A 640 46.71 -26.82 15.10
CA GLU A 640 45.29 -26.45 14.94
C GLU A 640 44.93 -26.25 13.46
N LEU A 641 45.82 -25.61 12.69
CA LEU A 641 45.63 -25.41 11.25
C LEU A 641 45.60 -26.74 10.47
N ALA A 642 46.43 -27.72 10.86
CA ALA A 642 46.43 -29.04 10.23
C ALA A 642 45.11 -29.78 10.47
N PHE A 643 44.58 -29.78 11.70
CA PHE A 643 43.30 -30.40 12.03
C PHE A 643 42.10 -29.69 11.40
N ARG A 644 42.12 -28.36 11.35
CA ARG A 644 41.11 -27.55 10.66
C ARG A 644 41.05 -27.89 9.17
N ASN A 645 42.19 -27.90 8.48
CA ASN A 645 42.27 -28.28 7.06
C ASN A 645 41.91 -29.75 6.82
N ALA A 646 42.32 -30.66 7.71
CA ALA A 646 41.95 -32.06 7.65
C ALA A 646 40.43 -32.25 7.73
N THR A 647 39.77 -31.49 8.60
CA THR A 647 38.31 -31.54 8.76
C THR A 647 37.59 -31.04 7.52
N ILE A 648 38.04 -29.92 6.93
CA ILE A 648 37.47 -29.39 5.68
C ILE A 648 37.64 -30.39 4.53
N GLY A 649 38.81 -31.05 4.44
CA GLY A 649 39.06 -32.09 3.45
C GLY A 649 38.16 -33.31 3.64
N ALA A 650 38.11 -33.84 4.87
CA ALA A 650 37.28 -34.97 5.26
C ALA A 650 35.81 -34.73 4.95
N PHE A 651 35.30 -33.56 5.35
CA PHE A 651 33.92 -33.17 5.13
C PHE A 651 33.59 -33.11 3.64
N ARG A 652 34.45 -32.52 2.79
CA ARG A 652 34.21 -32.43 1.35
C ARG A 652 34.18 -33.79 0.64
N GLU A 653 35.02 -34.73 1.06
CA GLU A 653 35.01 -36.10 0.53
C GLU A 653 33.74 -36.85 0.98
N ALA A 654 33.41 -36.76 2.27
CA ALA A 654 32.23 -37.37 2.85
C ALA A 654 30.94 -36.82 2.23
N PHE A 655 30.86 -35.50 2.02
CA PHE A 655 29.70 -34.81 1.47
C PHE A 655 29.35 -35.30 0.06
N ARG A 656 30.35 -35.59 -0.77
CA ARG A 656 30.13 -36.20 -2.10
C ARG A 656 29.63 -37.63 -2.01
N ALA A 657 30.15 -38.41 -1.06
CA ALA A 657 29.72 -39.79 -0.84
C ALA A 657 28.30 -39.88 -0.22
N ALA A 658 27.89 -38.86 0.54
CA ALA A 658 26.63 -38.79 1.27
C ALA A 658 25.38 -38.47 0.40
N SER A 659 25.52 -38.52 -0.94
CA SER A 659 24.44 -38.19 -1.89
C SER A 659 23.84 -36.81 -1.60
N ALA A 660 24.66 -35.78 -1.76
CA ALA A 660 24.27 -34.40 -1.51
C ALA A 660 23.16 -33.94 -2.47
N ILE A 661 22.23 -33.15 -1.94
CA ILE A 661 21.07 -32.60 -2.65
C ILE A 661 20.95 -31.10 -2.40
N VAL A 662 20.27 -30.41 -3.30
CA VAL A 662 19.95 -28.98 -3.14
C VAL A 662 18.57 -28.87 -2.50
N LEU A 663 18.43 -27.96 -1.55
CA LEU A 663 17.16 -27.57 -0.96
C LEU A 663 16.73 -26.20 -1.49
N GLU A 664 15.45 -26.05 -1.77
CA GLU A 664 14.83 -24.78 -2.12
C GLU A 664 13.86 -24.31 -1.04
N PRO A 665 13.71 -22.99 -0.85
CA PRO A 665 12.76 -22.44 0.12
C PRO A 665 11.32 -22.59 -0.37
N ILE A 666 10.47 -23.15 0.49
CA ILE A 666 9.03 -23.28 0.31
C ILE A 666 8.35 -22.16 1.08
N MET A 667 7.44 -21.49 0.40
CA MET A 667 6.62 -20.41 0.91
C MET A 667 5.22 -20.95 1.22
N LYS A 668 4.67 -20.57 2.37
CA LYS A 668 3.24 -20.66 2.64
C LYS A 668 2.58 -19.46 1.96
N VAL A 669 1.81 -19.72 0.91
CA VAL A 669 1.11 -18.71 0.11
C VAL A 669 -0.36 -18.73 0.50
N GLU A 670 -0.90 -17.56 0.81
CA GLU A 670 -2.33 -17.35 1.02
C GLU A 670 -2.85 -16.45 -0.10
N VAL A 671 -3.85 -16.92 -0.84
CA VAL A 671 -4.45 -16.20 -1.97
C VAL A 671 -5.90 -15.92 -1.65
N VAL A 672 -6.31 -14.68 -1.81
CA VAL A 672 -7.68 -14.21 -1.57
C VAL A 672 -8.21 -13.61 -2.86
N ALA A 673 -9.36 -14.10 -3.35
CA ALA A 673 -9.98 -13.61 -4.58
C ALA A 673 -11.50 -13.85 -4.53
N PRO A 674 -12.30 -13.19 -5.36
CA PRO A 674 -13.74 -13.50 -5.45
C PRO A 674 -14.02 -14.95 -5.90
N GLY A 675 -15.09 -15.54 -5.39
CA GLY A 675 -15.48 -16.93 -5.65
C GLY A 675 -15.68 -17.25 -7.13
N GLU A 676 -16.06 -16.27 -7.95
CA GLU A 676 -16.16 -16.41 -9.41
C GLU A 676 -14.83 -16.80 -10.09
N PHE A 677 -13.69 -16.50 -9.47
CA PHE A 677 -12.35 -16.82 -10.00
C PHE A 677 -11.66 -18.00 -9.30
N GLN A 678 -12.35 -18.74 -8.44
CA GLN A 678 -11.79 -19.87 -7.69
C GLN A 678 -11.01 -20.85 -8.60
N SER A 679 -11.61 -21.24 -9.73
CA SER A 679 -11.00 -22.19 -10.68
C SER A 679 -9.70 -21.65 -11.28
N ASN A 680 -9.65 -20.35 -11.58
CA ASN A 680 -8.48 -19.70 -12.15
C ASN A 680 -7.33 -19.63 -11.14
N VAL A 681 -7.64 -19.33 -9.87
CA VAL A 681 -6.64 -19.28 -8.78
C VAL A 681 -6.03 -20.66 -8.55
N ILE A 682 -6.86 -21.71 -8.43
CA ILE A 682 -6.41 -23.08 -8.24
C ILE A 682 -5.54 -23.54 -9.42
N SER A 683 -5.97 -23.27 -10.65
CA SER A 683 -5.19 -23.58 -11.85
C SER A 683 -3.84 -22.84 -11.87
N GLY A 684 -3.82 -21.57 -11.43
CA GLY A 684 -2.61 -20.76 -11.35
C GLY A 684 -1.59 -21.33 -10.37
N LEU A 685 -2.04 -21.72 -9.17
CA LEU A 685 -1.21 -22.38 -8.15
C LEU A 685 -0.67 -23.73 -8.64
N ASN A 686 -1.52 -24.56 -9.26
CA ASN A 686 -1.11 -25.85 -9.82
C ASN A 686 -0.07 -25.71 -10.94
N THR A 687 -0.20 -24.68 -11.80
CA THR A 687 0.78 -24.40 -12.86
C THR A 687 2.17 -24.08 -12.28
N ARG A 688 2.20 -23.50 -11.07
CA ARG A 688 3.42 -23.22 -10.29
C ARG A 688 3.80 -24.33 -9.33
N ARG A 689 3.24 -25.53 -9.52
CA ARG A 689 3.51 -26.73 -8.70
C ARG A 689 3.21 -26.53 -7.23
N GLY A 690 2.29 -25.61 -6.92
CA GLY A 690 1.83 -25.37 -5.56
C GLY A 690 1.02 -26.55 -5.04
N THR A 691 1.28 -26.95 -3.81
CA THR A 691 0.46 -27.94 -3.10
C THR A 691 -0.58 -27.21 -2.27
N ILE A 692 -1.86 -27.30 -2.66
CA ILE A 692 -2.95 -26.67 -1.91
C ILE A 692 -3.15 -27.45 -0.61
N VAL A 693 -3.02 -26.75 0.51
CA VAL A 693 -3.19 -27.29 1.86
C VAL A 693 -4.65 -27.15 2.29
N ASP A 694 -5.23 -25.98 2.03
CA ASP A 694 -6.59 -25.66 2.43
C ASP A 694 -7.23 -24.68 1.43
N SER A 695 -8.56 -24.71 1.35
CA SER A 695 -9.32 -23.77 0.54
C SER A 695 -10.71 -23.56 1.14
N GLU A 696 -11.11 -22.31 1.30
CA GLU A 696 -12.38 -21.93 1.91
C GLU A 696 -13.09 -20.88 1.04
N VAL A 697 -14.43 -20.92 1.02
CA VAL A 697 -15.27 -19.88 0.41
C VAL A 697 -16.17 -19.30 1.51
N ARG A 698 -16.07 -18.00 1.76
CA ARG A 698 -16.92 -17.25 2.71
C ARG A 698 -17.40 -15.97 2.05
N ASP A 699 -18.70 -15.70 2.10
CA ASP A 699 -19.31 -14.43 1.68
C ASP A 699 -18.86 -13.93 0.29
N ASP A 700 -18.86 -14.82 -0.72
CA ASP A 700 -18.36 -14.59 -2.10
C ASP A 700 -16.83 -14.35 -2.23
N GLU A 701 -16.08 -14.52 -1.16
CA GLU A 701 -14.62 -14.46 -1.11
C GLU A 701 -14.04 -15.88 -0.99
N PHE A 702 -13.09 -16.21 -1.85
CA PHE A 702 -12.37 -17.47 -1.89
C PHE A 702 -10.95 -17.26 -1.38
N THR A 703 -10.59 -18.05 -0.37
CA THR A 703 -9.24 -18.08 0.21
C THR A 703 -8.61 -19.45 -0.03
N ALA A 704 -7.39 -19.47 -0.57
CA ALA A 704 -6.60 -20.69 -0.76
C ALA A 704 -5.26 -20.58 -0.05
N ILE A 705 -4.90 -21.59 0.74
CA ILE A 705 -3.58 -21.72 1.36
C ILE A 705 -2.82 -22.82 0.63
N ALA A 706 -1.65 -22.50 0.08
CA ALA A 706 -0.82 -23.43 -0.67
C ALA A 706 0.65 -23.31 -0.30
N ASP A 707 1.37 -24.42 -0.37
CA ASP A 707 2.83 -24.46 -0.28
C ASP A 707 3.42 -24.37 -1.69
N VAL A 708 4.23 -23.35 -1.97
CA VAL A 708 4.83 -23.10 -3.29
C VAL A 708 6.31 -22.77 -3.14
N ALA A 709 7.17 -23.28 -4.02
CA ALA A 709 8.58 -22.92 -4.02
C ALA A 709 8.77 -21.43 -4.37
N LEU A 710 9.63 -20.71 -3.66
CA LEU A 710 9.88 -19.29 -3.89
C LEU A 710 10.35 -19.01 -5.33
N ASN A 711 11.16 -19.92 -5.89
CA ASN A 711 11.64 -19.83 -7.27
C ASN A 711 10.50 -19.84 -8.31
N ASP A 712 9.39 -20.51 -7.99
CA ASP A 712 8.20 -20.57 -8.84
C ASP A 712 7.23 -19.42 -8.58
N MET A 713 7.44 -18.58 -7.56
CA MET A 713 6.55 -17.45 -7.24
C MET A 713 6.87 -16.16 -8.01
N PHE A 714 8.02 -16.09 -8.68
CA PHE A 714 8.37 -14.92 -9.50
C PHE A 714 7.33 -14.66 -10.59
N GLY A 715 6.80 -13.43 -10.62
CA GLY A 715 5.76 -13.02 -11.57
C GLY A 715 4.36 -13.57 -11.28
N TYR A 716 4.13 -14.21 -10.13
CA TYR A 716 2.80 -14.71 -9.77
C TYR A 716 1.76 -13.59 -9.64
N SER A 717 2.14 -12.43 -9.09
CA SER A 717 1.27 -11.25 -8.98
C SER A 717 0.58 -10.87 -10.29
N ASN A 718 1.35 -10.79 -11.39
CA ASN A 718 0.81 -10.43 -12.71
C ASN A 718 -0.15 -11.50 -13.25
N GLN A 719 0.20 -12.78 -13.09
CA GLN A 719 -0.67 -13.88 -13.51
C GLN A 719 -1.96 -13.91 -12.69
N LEU A 720 -1.87 -13.77 -11.37
CA LEU A 720 -3.02 -13.76 -10.47
C LEU A 720 -3.96 -12.62 -10.83
N ARG A 721 -3.43 -11.40 -10.97
CA ARG A 721 -4.22 -10.23 -11.39
C ARG A 721 -4.85 -10.43 -12.76
N GLY A 722 -4.12 -10.94 -13.75
CA GLY A 722 -4.67 -11.23 -15.07
C GLY A 722 -5.84 -12.23 -15.01
N SER A 723 -5.72 -13.26 -14.19
CA SER A 723 -6.70 -14.35 -14.07
C SER A 723 -7.93 -14.01 -13.20
N THR A 724 -7.81 -13.02 -12.32
CA THR A 724 -8.85 -12.57 -11.37
C THR A 724 -9.37 -11.15 -11.68
N GLN A 725 -9.08 -10.64 -12.88
CA GLN A 725 -9.41 -9.27 -13.31
C GLN A 725 -8.90 -8.19 -12.32
N GLY A 726 -7.77 -8.45 -11.66
CA GLY A 726 -7.13 -7.56 -10.70
C GLY A 726 -7.75 -7.55 -9.31
N LYS A 727 -8.68 -8.48 -9.00
CA LYS A 727 -9.34 -8.57 -7.68
C LYS A 727 -8.63 -9.51 -6.71
N GLY A 728 -7.76 -10.39 -7.21
CA GLY A 728 -7.01 -11.34 -6.39
C GLY A 728 -5.78 -10.71 -5.75
N GLU A 729 -5.60 -10.98 -4.46
CA GLU A 729 -4.45 -10.61 -3.65
C GLU A 729 -3.76 -11.89 -3.13
N PHE A 730 -2.47 -11.83 -2.86
CA PHE A 730 -1.78 -12.92 -2.19
C PHE A 730 -0.74 -12.39 -1.21
N SER A 731 -0.51 -13.16 -0.15
CA SER A 731 0.60 -13.00 0.77
C SER A 731 1.43 -14.29 0.79
N MET A 732 2.70 -14.18 1.16
CA MET A 732 3.54 -15.37 1.32
C MET A 732 4.55 -15.20 2.45
N GLU A 733 4.76 -16.29 3.20
CA GLU A 733 5.72 -16.34 4.32
C GLU A 733 6.65 -17.56 4.16
N TYR A 734 7.90 -17.42 4.58
CA TYR A 734 8.83 -18.55 4.56
C TYR A 734 8.33 -19.65 5.50
N LYS A 735 8.25 -20.88 4.99
CA LYS A 735 7.82 -22.05 5.77
C LYS A 735 9.00 -22.93 6.16
N LEU A 736 9.71 -23.45 5.16
CA LEU A 736 10.82 -24.41 5.33
C LEU A 736 11.65 -24.53 4.06
N HIS A 737 12.77 -25.22 4.12
CA HIS A 737 13.51 -25.68 2.95
C HIS A 737 13.16 -27.14 2.64
N ALA A 738 12.86 -27.45 1.37
CA ALA A 738 12.54 -28.79 0.90
C ALA A 738 13.47 -29.20 -0.25
N PRO A 739 13.66 -30.52 -0.50
CA PRO A 739 14.45 -30.99 -1.64
C PRO A 739 13.98 -30.39 -2.97
N ALA A 740 14.90 -29.78 -3.70
CA ALA A 740 14.63 -29.22 -5.01
C ALA A 740 14.43 -30.34 -6.04
N LEU A 741 13.70 -30.03 -7.11
CA LEU A 741 13.49 -30.97 -8.21
C LEU A 741 14.82 -31.35 -8.90
N PRO A 742 15.00 -32.61 -9.34
CA PRO A 742 16.26 -33.07 -9.94
C PRO A 742 16.71 -32.24 -11.16
N HIS A 743 15.77 -31.78 -11.98
CA HIS A 743 16.07 -30.92 -13.13
C HIS A 743 16.60 -29.56 -12.70
N LEU A 744 15.97 -28.92 -11.71
CA LEU A 744 16.40 -27.63 -11.17
C LEU A 744 17.77 -27.75 -10.51
N GLN A 745 18.02 -28.81 -9.75
CA GLN A 745 19.33 -29.09 -9.18
C GLN A 745 20.41 -29.18 -10.28
N MET A 746 20.15 -29.92 -11.36
CA MET A 746 21.09 -30.05 -12.47
C MET A 746 21.39 -28.71 -13.16
N GLU A 747 20.38 -27.85 -13.32
CA GLU A 747 20.56 -26.49 -13.86
C GLU A 747 21.45 -25.63 -12.96
N LEU A 748 21.19 -25.65 -11.65
CA LEU A 748 21.97 -24.89 -10.66
C LEU A 748 23.44 -25.36 -10.61
N GLU A 749 23.68 -26.67 -10.63
CA GLU A 749 25.03 -27.24 -10.68
C GLU A 749 25.78 -26.80 -11.96
N ASN A 750 25.10 -26.82 -13.10
CA ASN A 750 25.70 -26.39 -14.37
C ASN A 750 26.02 -24.90 -14.37
N ALA A 751 25.13 -24.06 -13.81
CA ALA A 751 25.36 -22.63 -13.64
C ALA A 751 26.56 -22.36 -12.73
N TYR A 752 26.68 -23.11 -11.62
CA TYR A 752 27.80 -23.00 -10.70
C TYR A 752 29.14 -23.42 -11.34
N LYS A 753 29.16 -24.54 -12.08
CA LYS A 753 30.34 -24.99 -12.84
C LYS A 753 30.81 -23.95 -13.85
N LYS A 754 29.88 -23.31 -14.58
CA LYS A 754 30.20 -22.20 -15.49
C LYS A 754 30.78 -21.00 -14.77
N ALA A 755 30.20 -20.60 -13.63
CA ALA A 755 30.69 -19.48 -12.83
C ALA A 755 32.10 -19.74 -12.27
N LEU A 756 32.39 -20.96 -11.80
CA LEU A 756 33.74 -21.38 -11.38
C LEU A 756 34.75 -21.33 -12.53
N ALA A 757 34.39 -21.82 -13.71
CA ALA A 757 35.25 -21.79 -14.88
C ALA A 757 35.58 -20.36 -15.35
N ALA A 758 34.62 -19.43 -15.20
CA ALA A 758 34.82 -18.02 -15.51
C ALA A 758 35.71 -17.29 -14.47
N LYS A 759 35.75 -17.76 -13.23
CA LYS A 759 36.56 -17.18 -12.13
C LYS A 759 38.01 -17.67 -12.14
N ASN A 760 38.25 -18.81 -12.76
CA ASN A 760 39.58 -19.43 -12.92
C ASN A 760 40.27 -19.05 -14.25
N LYS A 761 39.56 -18.34 -15.13
CA LYS A 761 40.12 -17.60 -16.27
C LYS A 761 40.39 -16.17 -15.83
#